data_AF-A0A961FX08-F1
#
_entry.id   AF-A0A961FX08-F1
#
_cell.length_a   1.000
_cell.length_b   1.000
_cell.length_c   1.000
_cell.angle_alpha   90.00
_cell.angle_beta   90.00
_cell.angle_gamma   90.00
#
_symmetry.space_group_name_H-M   'P 1'
#
loop_
_entity.id
_entity.type
_entity.pdbx_description
1 polymer ?
#
loop_
_entity_poly.entity_id
_entity_poly.type
_entity_poly.pdbx_seq_one_letter_code
_entity_poly.pdbx_strand_id
1 'polypeptide(L)'
;GAVILTGGQGEYFDAGDAYAQIGHGGRSSAGTSSGDISIFSNTGIAPAYDGIGVQLKAGTRNNNFTLIGHGGTSSRSGTGNGAAGMEGNSGDITVDTFGDVNLIGGVLNMGGGTRVQTNDDGNLYAQIGHGGFDADVSLDGAVANGNGIGHHGDIVVVSREGNVNVLAGDHLRSYLPSFAPTANVFDLLPDRNAASAGGRVNYAQIGHGGYEARGNHFGDITVLAGYDTNGVMTNAAHDSDVIVMGGLMTADQDAGQGYAQIGNGGRTAVGDQGRVDETITVRADGDILVQAGNGVDNYAMVGNGGTNARGDHAGDIVVTATGDLTVSGNQAGTAAATEGGYVFTGTDANNSLDRAANLLDSGNINLRNTRIVSGSVSIDVFNDAGVKIGTVSDPDGDGTLTVESDFTELVGGVQFTAGQQVGTVTNYNTSSTSVVTFSQDINPGADADPPNLVVHYQTFQSDRAFAQIGHGGYDADNPNGRLLTTGNIGDIAVTVGGNTTFRGGASADSYAQLGHGGVNTAGQNIGDITLNTGGAIRFLGGVGNGFFEQRAYAQLGHGGFAANGAHTGDIVVNAGLSGMGGITFMAGDTADNYVQLGHGGRGAKSGGNTNVADADAGPPAGFSGDITVKSVDTIRFQGGTTTTAAGNEDGRLYAQLGHGGYDADYTEDGATVLSATPVGHNGDIQVISRLGDIEFLAGDTAAGSLGNGLGRIHYAQLGHGGYDARGDHYGNIDVRAGVDENGAVTHAGSTITFAAGSSNDDANETYNYAQLGHGGAFARGDMGWGDSNGDMLADGDINVIASGDILATGGRFFDAVSLRNDNQRSYVQIGHGGFDADNVNPGGDAASILMPDGNLYRFDGYNVGGPTALERRGN
;
A
#
# COMPACT_ATOMS: atom_id res chain seq x y z
N GLY A 1 24.40 3.89 -30.92
CA GLY A 1 25.19 2.98 -30.06
C GLY A 1 24.54 2.93 -28.70
N ALA A 2 25.22 2.42 -27.68
CA ALA A 2 24.75 2.44 -26.29
C ALA A 2 25.61 3.38 -25.44
N VAL A 3 25.03 3.98 -24.39
CA VAL A 3 25.79 4.71 -23.35
C VAL A 3 25.87 3.82 -22.13
N ILE A 4 27.08 3.33 -21.81
CA ILE A 4 27.30 2.41 -20.69
C ILE A 4 28.33 3.02 -19.75
N LEU A 5 27.92 3.31 -18.52
CA LEU A 5 28.78 3.73 -17.41
C LEU A 5 28.71 2.69 -16.30
N THR A 6 29.86 2.27 -15.80
CA THR A 6 29.93 1.36 -14.66
C THR A 6 30.95 1.83 -13.64
N GLY A 7 30.49 2.08 -12.41
CA GLY A 7 31.32 2.35 -11.26
C GLY A 7 31.77 1.05 -10.57
N GLY A 8 33.08 0.88 -10.36
CA GLY A 8 33.65 -0.17 -9.50
C GLY A 8 33.62 -1.62 -10.03
N GLN A 9 34.38 -1.92 -11.09
CA GLN A 9 34.56 -3.29 -11.62
C GLN A 9 35.89 -3.95 -11.15
N GLY A 10 35.82 -5.15 -10.55
CA GLY A 10 36.96 -6.06 -10.36
C GLY A 10 36.99 -6.82 -9.02
N GLU A 11 37.65 -8.00 -8.97
CA GLU A 11 37.80 -8.88 -7.78
C GLU A 11 38.42 -8.20 -6.54
N TYR A 12 39.03 -7.02 -6.73
CA TYR A 12 39.76 -6.26 -5.72
C TYR A 12 39.20 -4.86 -5.44
N PHE A 13 38.07 -4.46 -6.04
CA PHE A 13 37.48 -3.16 -5.73
C PHE A 13 36.67 -3.25 -4.44
N ASP A 14 37.46 -3.19 -3.38
CA ASP A 14 37.12 -3.30 -1.98
C ASP A 14 36.53 -1.99 -1.41
N ALA A 15 36.10 -1.05 -2.26
CA ALA A 15 35.79 0.33 -1.86
C ALA A 15 34.27 0.58 -1.75
N GLY A 16 33.82 1.10 -0.62
CA GLY A 16 32.55 1.82 -0.54
C GLY A 16 32.58 3.08 -1.41
N ASP A 17 31.41 3.67 -1.67
CA ASP A 17 31.26 4.91 -2.45
C ASP A 17 31.56 4.78 -3.97
N ALA A 18 31.31 3.62 -4.57
CA ALA A 18 31.43 3.39 -6.01
C ALA A 18 30.12 3.75 -6.74
N TYR A 19 30.07 4.95 -7.32
CA TYR A 19 28.90 5.48 -8.05
C TYR A 19 29.14 5.63 -9.55
N ALA A 20 28.05 5.74 -10.32
CA ALA A 20 28.06 6.14 -11.73
C ALA A 20 27.06 7.28 -11.94
N GLN A 21 27.50 8.39 -12.53
CA GLN A 21 26.65 9.56 -12.73
C GLN A 21 26.85 10.16 -14.13
N ILE A 22 25.74 10.59 -14.75
CA ILE A 22 25.75 11.53 -15.88
C ILE A 22 25.02 12.79 -15.42
N GLY A 23 25.75 13.89 -15.29
CA GLY A 23 25.21 15.18 -14.88
C GLY A 23 26.14 15.93 -13.94
N HIS A 24 25.58 16.78 -13.07
CA HIS A 24 26.33 17.65 -12.18
C HIS A 24 26.13 17.26 -10.71
N GLY A 25 27.16 17.48 -9.89
CA GLY A 25 27.15 17.14 -8.46
C GLY A 25 28.11 16.01 -8.13
N GLY A 26 27.63 14.99 -7.43
CA GLY A 26 28.40 13.83 -6.98
C GLY A 26 28.34 13.65 -5.46
N ARG A 27 29.41 13.14 -4.89
CA ARG A 27 29.54 12.98 -3.44
C ARG A 27 30.14 14.24 -2.81
N SER A 28 29.42 14.85 -1.87
CA SER A 28 29.85 16.03 -1.12
C SER A 28 30.20 17.24 -2.00
N SER A 29 29.41 17.48 -3.06
CA SER A 29 29.56 18.66 -3.91
C SER A 29 28.91 19.88 -3.27
N ALA A 30 29.58 21.04 -3.35
CA ALA A 30 29.04 22.32 -2.90
C ALA A 30 28.93 23.30 -4.07
N GLY A 31 27.77 23.96 -4.20
CA GLY A 31 27.46 24.92 -5.26
C GLY A 31 26.21 24.54 -6.05
N THR A 32 25.67 25.50 -6.80
CA THR A 32 24.50 25.30 -7.66
C THR A 32 24.83 24.30 -8.77
N SER A 33 24.09 23.19 -8.85
CA SER A 33 24.23 22.21 -9.92
C SER A 33 23.14 22.45 -10.95
N SER A 34 23.47 23.11 -12.06
CA SER A 34 22.49 23.42 -13.09
C SER A 34 22.97 23.20 -14.52
N GLY A 35 22.02 22.89 -15.41
CA GLY A 35 22.20 22.82 -16.86
C GLY A 35 21.56 21.59 -17.49
N ASP A 36 21.06 21.73 -18.72
CA ASP A 36 20.33 20.65 -19.37
C ASP A 36 21.21 19.42 -19.65
N ILE A 37 20.66 18.24 -19.41
CA ILE A 37 21.28 16.95 -19.67
C ILE A 37 20.48 16.25 -20.77
N SER A 38 21.11 16.03 -21.92
CA SER A 38 20.46 15.31 -23.03
C SER A 38 21.28 14.11 -23.45
N ILE A 39 20.67 12.92 -23.37
CA ILE A 39 21.27 11.64 -23.75
C ILE A 39 20.46 11.05 -24.90
N PHE A 40 21.10 10.90 -26.05
CA PHE A 40 20.48 10.35 -27.25
C PHE A 40 21.21 9.09 -27.72
N SER A 41 20.46 8.03 -28.03
CA SER A 41 21.02 6.83 -28.66
C SER A 41 20.30 6.54 -29.99
N ASN A 42 21.06 6.60 -31.09
CA ASN A 42 20.54 6.71 -32.46
C ASN A 42 20.58 5.42 -33.30
N THR A 43 21.08 4.31 -32.75
CA THR A 43 21.07 3.02 -33.43
C THR A 43 20.35 2.02 -32.55
N GLY A 44 19.23 1.48 -33.04
CA GLY A 44 18.54 0.36 -32.39
C GLY A 44 19.48 -0.80 -32.08
N ILE A 45 19.09 -1.58 -31.07
CA ILE A 45 19.60 -2.90 -30.62
C ILE A 45 20.76 -3.43 -31.48
N ALA A 46 21.94 -2.79 -31.39
CA ALA A 46 23.09 -3.34 -32.08
C ALA A 46 23.42 -4.64 -31.36
N PRO A 47 23.63 -5.78 -32.06
CA PRO A 47 23.83 -7.08 -31.41
C PRO A 47 24.98 -7.08 -30.39
N ALA A 48 25.92 -6.14 -30.53
CA ALA A 48 27.04 -5.95 -29.62
C ALA A 48 26.65 -5.37 -28.24
N TYR A 49 25.44 -4.84 -28.08
CA TYR A 49 24.98 -4.16 -26.86
C TYR A 49 23.67 -4.73 -26.29
N ASP A 50 23.22 -5.88 -26.78
CA ASP A 50 22.12 -6.67 -26.18
C ASP A 50 20.86 -5.84 -25.84
N GLY A 51 20.44 -4.95 -26.75
CA GLY A 51 19.23 -4.14 -26.54
C GLY A 51 19.39 -2.94 -25.61
N ILE A 52 20.59 -2.61 -25.14
CA ILE A 52 20.80 -1.48 -24.23
C ILE A 52 20.86 -0.16 -24.97
N GLY A 53 20.05 0.81 -24.52
CA GLY A 53 20.14 2.21 -24.90
C GLY A 53 21.09 2.98 -23.98
N VAL A 54 20.77 3.00 -22.70
CA VAL A 54 21.54 3.62 -21.62
C VAL A 54 21.66 2.64 -20.46
N GLN A 55 22.85 2.51 -19.88
CA GLN A 55 23.07 1.75 -18.66
C GLN A 55 24.03 2.47 -17.73
N LEU A 56 23.57 2.81 -16.54
CA LEU A 56 24.42 3.21 -15.42
C LEU A 56 24.35 2.11 -14.35
N LYS A 57 25.51 1.67 -13.89
CA LYS A 57 25.62 0.65 -12.85
C LYS A 57 26.64 1.07 -11.80
N ALA A 58 26.23 1.08 -10.53
CA ALA A 58 27.11 1.32 -9.39
C ALA A 58 27.75 0.01 -8.89
N GLY A 59 28.71 0.13 -7.96
CA GLY A 59 29.40 -1.02 -7.38
C GLY A 59 28.51 -1.86 -6.45
N THR A 60 29.11 -2.84 -5.76
CA THR A 60 28.36 -3.83 -4.94
C THR A 60 28.50 -3.68 -3.42
N ARG A 61 28.69 -2.46 -2.92
CA ARG A 61 29.00 -2.13 -1.50
C ARG A 61 28.16 -0.97 -0.99
N ASN A 62 28.45 -0.50 0.22
CA ASN A 62 27.76 0.62 0.86
C ASN A 62 27.92 1.95 0.12
N ASN A 63 26.89 2.81 0.24
CA ASN A 63 26.87 4.19 -0.24
C ASN A 63 27.07 4.35 -1.75
N ASN A 64 26.56 3.38 -2.50
CA ASN A 64 26.65 3.36 -3.94
C ASN A 64 25.39 3.97 -4.55
N PHE A 65 25.57 4.68 -5.66
CA PHE A 65 24.42 5.25 -6.35
C PHE A 65 24.62 5.34 -7.85
N THR A 66 23.49 5.39 -8.56
CA THR A 66 23.44 5.79 -9.97
C THR A 66 22.54 6.98 -10.16
N LEU A 67 23.02 8.01 -10.86
CA LEU A 67 22.26 9.23 -11.07
C LEU A 67 22.38 9.71 -12.52
N ILE A 68 21.24 9.94 -13.18
CA ILE A 68 21.17 10.82 -14.35
C ILE A 68 20.50 12.11 -13.87
N GLY A 69 21.26 13.20 -13.84
CA GLY A 69 20.74 14.47 -13.35
C GLY A 69 21.68 15.21 -12.41
N HIS A 70 21.08 15.99 -11.52
CA HIS A 70 21.77 16.96 -10.69
C HIS A 70 21.69 16.57 -9.21
N GLY A 71 22.82 16.64 -8.51
CA GLY A 71 22.93 16.34 -7.09
C GLY A 71 23.76 15.09 -6.82
N GLY A 72 23.30 14.23 -5.91
CA GLY A 72 24.05 13.06 -5.44
C GLY A 72 23.93 12.88 -3.94
N THR A 73 25.04 12.54 -3.26
CA THR A 73 25.05 12.34 -1.81
C THR A 73 25.68 13.53 -1.10
N SER A 74 24.96 14.14 -0.16
CA SER A 74 25.33 15.36 0.55
C SER A 74 25.70 16.49 -0.42
N SER A 75 24.97 16.61 -1.53
CA SER A 75 25.14 17.69 -2.50
C SER A 75 24.40 18.92 -2.01
N ARG A 76 25.13 19.99 -1.69
CA ARG A 76 24.54 21.24 -1.19
C ARG A 76 24.61 22.34 -2.24
N SER A 77 23.47 22.90 -2.61
CA SER A 77 23.39 24.11 -3.42
C SER A 77 23.55 25.35 -2.54
N GLY A 78 24.38 26.32 -2.97
CA GLY A 78 24.53 27.63 -2.31
C GLY A 78 25.94 28.01 -1.81
N THR A 79 26.18 29.31 -1.67
CA THR A 79 27.46 29.91 -1.18
C THR A 79 27.38 30.47 0.25
N GLY A 80 26.22 30.34 0.91
CA GLY A 80 25.88 30.82 2.25
C GLY A 80 24.38 31.08 2.39
N ASN A 81 23.82 31.06 3.61
CA ASN A 81 22.39 31.29 3.85
C ASN A 81 21.93 32.65 3.28
N GLY A 82 20.89 32.64 2.44
CA GLY A 82 20.21 33.86 1.99
C GLY A 82 21.02 34.71 1.00
N ALA A 83 22.06 34.16 0.36
CA ALA A 83 22.79 34.85 -0.70
C ALA A 83 21.92 34.97 -1.97
N ALA A 84 22.00 36.09 -2.68
CA ALA A 84 21.34 36.26 -3.98
C ALA A 84 21.96 35.30 -5.02
N GLY A 85 21.12 34.55 -5.76
CA GLY A 85 21.55 33.57 -6.77
C GLY A 85 21.49 32.10 -6.35
N MET A 86 20.73 31.75 -5.30
CA MET A 86 20.41 30.36 -4.98
C MET A 86 19.28 29.89 -5.91
N GLU A 87 19.58 28.96 -6.83
CA GLU A 87 18.58 28.39 -7.75
C GLU A 87 18.27 26.91 -7.45
N GLY A 88 19.03 26.26 -6.57
CA GLY A 88 18.89 24.82 -6.30
C GLY A 88 19.48 23.96 -7.42
N ASN A 89 19.11 22.69 -7.50
CA ASN A 89 19.53 21.81 -8.60
C ASN A 89 18.55 21.96 -9.76
N SER A 90 18.99 22.34 -10.96
CA SER A 90 18.05 22.67 -12.03
C SER A 90 18.48 22.36 -13.46
N GLY A 91 17.52 22.21 -14.35
CA GLY A 91 17.74 22.05 -15.79
C GLY A 91 17.05 20.81 -16.34
N ASP A 92 16.74 20.81 -17.63
CA ASP A 92 15.93 19.74 -18.19
C ASP A 92 16.75 18.46 -18.38
N ILE A 93 16.17 17.31 -18.09
CA ILE A 93 16.79 16.00 -18.26
C ILE A 93 16.02 15.25 -19.34
N THR A 94 16.67 15.01 -20.48
CA THR A 94 16.11 14.23 -21.59
C THR A 94 16.96 12.98 -21.83
N VAL A 95 16.35 11.81 -21.75
CA VAL A 95 16.90 10.53 -22.19
C VAL A 95 16.00 10.02 -23.31
N ASP A 96 16.50 9.93 -24.54
CA ASP A 96 15.76 9.39 -25.69
C ASP A 96 16.59 8.34 -26.42
N THR A 97 16.16 7.09 -26.29
CA THR A 97 16.93 5.92 -26.71
C THR A 97 16.04 4.87 -27.35
N PHE A 98 16.62 4.04 -28.24
CA PHE A 98 15.87 2.90 -28.80
C PHE A 98 15.86 1.68 -27.88
N GLY A 99 16.98 1.40 -27.21
CA GLY A 99 17.11 0.28 -26.29
C GLY A 99 16.74 0.63 -24.85
N ASP A 100 16.95 -0.31 -23.94
CA ASP A 100 16.62 -0.14 -22.52
C ASP A 100 17.33 1.06 -21.88
N VAL A 101 16.63 1.72 -20.95
CA VAL A 101 17.19 2.71 -20.01
C VAL A 101 17.32 2.03 -18.66
N ASN A 102 18.55 1.70 -18.27
CA ASN A 102 18.86 0.96 -17.05
C ASN A 102 19.66 1.79 -16.06
N LEU A 103 19.09 2.09 -14.89
CA LEU A 103 19.80 2.68 -13.75
C LEU A 103 19.82 1.72 -12.56
N ILE A 104 21.03 1.35 -12.14
CA ILE A 104 21.25 0.28 -11.17
C ILE A 104 22.11 0.77 -10.01
N GLY A 105 21.47 1.10 -8.88
CA GLY A 105 22.04 1.67 -7.67
C GLY A 105 22.94 0.76 -6.83
N GLY A 106 23.35 -0.39 -7.38
CA GLY A 106 24.22 -1.38 -6.72
C GLY A 106 23.48 -2.59 -6.16
N VAL A 107 24.24 -3.65 -5.88
CA VAL A 107 23.78 -4.93 -5.30
C VAL A 107 24.69 -5.24 -4.12
N LEU A 108 24.20 -5.44 -2.90
CA LEU A 108 25.10 -5.81 -1.79
C LEU A 108 25.66 -7.22 -2.06
N ASN A 109 26.99 -7.34 -2.13
CA ASN A 109 27.62 -8.65 -2.35
C ASN A 109 27.47 -9.54 -1.10
N MET A 110 26.59 -10.54 -1.18
CA MET A 110 26.49 -11.58 -0.18
C MET A 110 27.71 -12.52 -0.25
N GLY A 111 28.72 -12.27 0.60
CA GLY A 111 29.68 -13.30 1.02
C GLY A 111 30.76 -13.74 0.01
N GLY A 112 31.55 -12.81 -0.51
CA GLY A 112 32.73 -13.13 -1.32
C GLY A 112 34.07 -12.67 -0.73
N GLY A 113 34.65 -13.43 0.20
CA GLY A 113 36.11 -13.49 0.43
C GLY A 113 36.74 -12.64 1.57
N THR A 114 37.16 -13.32 2.64
CA THR A 114 38.23 -12.96 3.62
C THR A 114 38.16 -11.67 4.46
N ARG A 115 37.19 -10.77 4.28
CA ARG A 115 36.95 -9.67 5.23
C ARG A 115 35.46 -9.59 5.56
N VAL A 116 35.13 -9.80 6.83
CA VAL A 116 33.81 -9.52 7.42
C VAL A 116 33.44 -8.07 7.08
N GLN A 117 32.27 -7.83 6.50
CA GLN A 117 31.72 -6.48 6.41
C GLN A 117 31.46 -6.01 7.85
N THR A 118 32.14 -4.96 8.28
CA THR A 118 32.01 -4.40 9.64
C THR A 118 31.07 -3.20 9.72
N ASN A 119 30.52 -2.76 8.58
CA ASN A 119 29.60 -1.63 8.50
C ASN A 119 28.31 -2.09 7.85
N ASP A 120 27.25 -2.12 8.65
CA ASP A 120 25.89 -2.56 8.31
C ASP A 120 25.00 -1.43 7.74
N ASP A 121 25.60 -0.28 7.39
CA ASP A 121 24.90 0.97 6.99
C ASP A 121 24.98 1.27 5.47
N GLY A 122 24.74 0.29 4.59
CA GLY A 122 24.70 0.54 3.15
C GLY A 122 23.51 1.40 2.69
N ASN A 123 23.75 2.63 2.22
CA ASN A 123 22.74 3.40 1.48
C ASN A 123 22.88 3.14 -0.03
N LEU A 124 21.85 2.63 -0.70
CA LEU A 124 21.86 2.37 -2.15
C LEU A 124 20.75 3.13 -2.85
N TYR A 125 21.06 3.87 -3.91
CA TYR A 125 19.97 4.48 -4.68
C TYR A 125 20.21 4.62 -6.17
N ALA A 126 19.11 4.66 -6.90
CA ALA A 126 19.08 4.95 -8.33
C ALA A 126 18.10 6.11 -8.58
N GLN A 127 18.53 7.15 -9.27
CA GLN A 127 17.66 8.29 -9.56
C GLN A 127 17.86 8.84 -10.97
N ILE A 128 16.75 9.14 -11.66
CA ILE A 128 16.74 10.06 -12.81
C ILE A 128 16.04 11.33 -12.34
N GLY A 129 16.77 12.44 -12.22
CA GLY A 129 16.19 13.69 -11.76
C GLY A 129 17.13 14.60 -10.96
N HIS A 130 16.53 15.40 -10.10
CA HIS A 130 17.24 16.41 -9.30
C HIS A 130 17.16 16.05 -7.82
N GLY A 131 18.28 16.05 -7.12
CA GLY A 131 18.33 15.78 -5.69
C GLY A 131 19.27 14.62 -5.35
N GLY A 132 18.79 13.68 -4.55
CA GLY A 132 19.59 12.56 -4.05
C GLY A 132 19.45 12.36 -2.55
N PHE A 133 20.54 11.93 -1.92
CA PHE A 133 20.60 11.72 -0.48
C PHE A 133 21.17 12.96 0.19
N ASP A 134 20.44 13.61 1.10
CA ASP A 134 20.87 14.84 1.80
C ASP A 134 21.20 15.97 0.80
N ALA A 135 20.29 16.20 -0.14
CA ALA A 135 20.42 17.21 -1.19
C ALA A 135 19.71 18.52 -0.79
N ASP A 136 20.47 19.46 -0.23
CA ASP A 136 19.93 20.70 0.33
C ASP A 136 20.12 21.92 -0.59
N VAL A 137 19.12 22.81 -0.62
CA VAL A 137 19.21 24.15 -1.25
C VAL A 137 19.95 25.20 -0.40
N SER A 138 20.36 24.85 0.84
CA SER A 138 21.01 25.76 1.79
C SER A 138 22.01 25.03 2.69
N LEU A 139 23.08 25.71 3.11
CA LEU A 139 24.17 25.12 3.92
C LEU A 139 23.77 24.75 5.35
N ASP A 140 22.77 25.46 5.93
CA ASP A 140 22.31 25.27 7.31
C ASP A 140 20.91 24.64 7.40
N GLY A 141 20.34 24.17 6.27
CA GLY A 141 19.00 23.58 6.20
C GLY A 141 17.84 24.54 6.55
N ALA A 142 18.12 25.80 6.85
CA ALA A 142 17.14 26.78 7.28
C ALA A 142 16.47 27.50 6.09
N VAL A 143 15.18 27.22 5.91
CA VAL A 143 14.12 28.02 5.27
C VAL A 143 14.32 28.37 3.78
N ALA A 144 13.64 27.60 2.93
CA ALA A 144 13.24 28.02 1.58
C ALA A 144 11.86 27.44 1.20
N ASN A 145 10.95 27.27 2.16
CA ASN A 145 9.58 26.85 1.85
C ASN A 145 8.87 28.03 1.16
N GLY A 146 8.40 27.84 -0.08
CA GLY A 146 7.51 28.78 -0.77
C GLY A 146 8.17 29.97 -1.49
N ASN A 147 9.50 29.99 -1.70
CA ASN A 147 10.16 31.02 -2.52
C ASN A 147 10.55 30.54 -3.93
N GLY A 148 10.10 29.34 -4.34
CA GLY A 148 10.40 28.74 -5.64
C GLY A 148 11.84 28.28 -5.84
N ILE A 149 12.68 28.35 -4.80
CA ILE A 149 14.07 27.87 -4.83
C ILE A 149 14.06 26.38 -4.48
N GLY A 150 14.67 25.55 -5.32
CA GLY A 150 14.35 24.14 -5.30
C GLY A 150 15.04 23.27 -6.34
N HIS A 151 14.64 22.01 -6.39
CA HIS A 151 15.10 21.01 -7.35
C HIS A 151 14.08 20.94 -8.50
N HIS A 152 14.44 21.35 -9.72
CA HIS A 152 13.43 21.55 -10.75
C HIS A 152 13.91 21.45 -12.20
N GLY A 153 13.00 21.18 -13.12
CA GLY A 153 13.25 21.09 -14.56
C GLY A 153 12.60 19.85 -15.15
N ASP A 154 12.24 19.87 -16.42
CA ASP A 154 11.42 18.80 -16.99
C ASP A 154 12.26 17.52 -17.14
N ILE A 155 11.67 16.37 -16.79
CA ILE A 155 12.29 15.05 -16.93
C ILE A 155 11.54 14.29 -18.02
N VAL A 156 12.24 13.93 -19.09
CA VAL A 156 11.72 13.13 -20.18
C VAL A 156 12.59 11.90 -20.35
N VAL A 157 12.05 10.71 -20.10
CA VAL A 157 12.71 9.42 -20.26
C VAL A 157 11.96 8.59 -21.29
N VAL A 158 12.60 8.30 -22.41
CA VAL A 158 12.03 7.60 -23.55
C VAL A 158 12.93 6.41 -23.91
N SER A 159 12.36 5.21 -23.83
CA SER A 159 12.86 4.00 -24.45
C SER A 159 11.88 3.58 -25.54
N ARG A 160 12.29 3.66 -26.81
CA ARG A 160 11.37 3.48 -27.96
C ARG A 160 11.03 2.00 -28.23
N GLU A 161 11.96 1.10 -28.00
CA GLU A 161 11.80 -0.34 -28.26
C GLU A 161 12.24 -1.19 -27.06
N GLY A 162 12.48 -0.59 -25.90
CA GLY A 162 12.98 -1.26 -24.70
C GLY A 162 12.28 -0.78 -23.43
N ASN A 163 12.83 -1.22 -22.30
CA ASN A 163 12.28 -0.98 -20.98
C ASN A 163 12.88 0.27 -20.33
N VAL A 164 12.18 0.84 -19.37
CA VAL A 164 12.72 1.84 -18.44
C VAL A 164 12.84 1.22 -17.05
N ASN A 165 14.07 0.94 -16.62
CA ASN A 165 14.39 0.25 -15.38
C ASN A 165 15.20 1.16 -14.43
N VAL A 166 14.67 1.47 -13.25
CA VAL A 166 15.38 2.21 -12.20
C VAL A 166 15.32 1.39 -10.91
N LEU A 167 16.48 0.83 -10.50
CA LEU A 167 16.54 -0.28 -9.54
C LEU A 167 17.59 -0.01 -8.45
N ALA A 168 17.24 -0.24 -7.19
CA ALA A 168 18.15 -0.19 -6.04
C ALA A 168 17.76 -1.20 -4.94
N GLY A 169 18.75 -1.70 -4.18
CA GLY A 169 18.49 -2.55 -3.00
C GLY A 169 18.22 -4.04 -3.28
N ASP A 170 19.07 -4.65 -4.13
CA ASP A 170 19.09 -6.05 -4.63
C ASP A 170 17.98 -6.49 -5.59
N HIS A 171 18.29 -6.38 -6.88
CA HIS A 171 17.47 -6.82 -8.00
C HIS A 171 18.18 -8.00 -8.67
N LEU A 172 17.45 -9.11 -8.81
CA LEU A 172 17.89 -10.38 -9.38
C LEU A 172 18.86 -10.21 -10.57
N ARG A 173 19.92 -11.03 -10.61
CA ARG A 173 20.89 -11.06 -11.73
C ARG A 173 20.26 -11.32 -13.10
N SER A 174 18.98 -11.67 -13.18
CA SER A 174 18.22 -11.87 -14.41
C SER A 174 18.07 -10.61 -15.26
N TYR A 175 18.08 -9.42 -14.66
CA TYR A 175 17.97 -8.13 -15.38
C TYR A 175 19.33 -7.55 -15.79
N LEU A 176 20.43 -8.27 -15.52
CA LEU A 176 21.77 -7.87 -15.95
C LEU A 176 22.07 -8.55 -17.30
N PRO A 177 22.11 -7.82 -18.43
CA PRO A 177 22.68 -8.35 -19.67
C PRO A 177 24.12 -8.79 -19.38
N SER A 178 24.37 -10.10 -19.50
CA SER A 178 25.66 -10.69 -19.16
C SER A 178 26.67 -10.34 -20.25
N PHE A 179 27.46 -9.28 -20.06
CA PHE A 179 28.65 -9.07 -20.89
C PHE A 179 29.85 -9.95 -20.47
N ALA A 180 29.68 -10.83 -19.48
CA ALA A 180 30.66 -11.85 -19.16
C ALA A 180 30.41 -13.10 -20.02
N PRO A 181 31.43 -13.67 -20.68
CA PRO A 181 31.30 -14.95 -21.37
C PRO A 181 31.20 -16.05 -20.30
N THR A 182 30.02 -16.24 -19.72
CA THR A 182 29.83 -17.14 -18.57
C THR A 182 28.56 -17.96 -18.68
N ALA A 183 28.25 -18.45 -19.88
CA ALA A 183 27.51 -19.70 -19.97
C ALA A 183 28.36 -20.80 -19.29
N ASN A 184 27.83 -21.40 -18.23
CA ASN A 184 28.34 -22.60 -17.52
C ASN A 184 29.47 -22.45 -16.50
N VAL A 185 29.87 -21.25 -16.06
CA VAL A 185 30.93 -21.10 -15.03
C VAL A 185 30.36 -20.88 -13.62
N PHE A 186 29.12 -20.39 -13.49
CA PHE A 186 28.52 -20.07 -12.19
C PHE A 186 27.25 -20.88 -11.83
N ASP A 187 26.85 -21.81 -12.68
CA ASP A 187 25.66 -22.68 -12.50
C ASP A 187 25.95 -23.98 -11.70
N LEU A 188 27.17 -24.13 -11.17
CA LEU A 188 27.63 -25.38 -10.53
C LEU A 188 28.30 -25.19 -9.16
N LEU A 189 28.01 -24.09 -8.45
CA LEU A 189 28.46 -23.96 -7.06
C LEU A 189 27.30 -24.23 -6.10
N PRO A 190 27.25 -25.42 -5.47
CA PRO A 190 26.39 -25.67 -4.33
C PRO A 190 26.95 -24.95 -3.10
N ASP A 191 26.08 -24.46 -2.23
CA ASP A 191 26.37 -23.87 -0.93
C ASP A 191 27.22 -22.59 -0.90
N ARG A 192 26.55 -21.45 -0.67
CA ARG A 192 27.19 -20.23 -0.16
C ARG A 192 26.42 -19.73 1.06
N ASN A 193 26.65 -20.42 2.16
CA ASN A 193 26.23 -20.04 3.51
C ASN A 193 26.76 -18.66 3.94
N ALA A 194 25.85 -17.90 4.57
CA ALA A 194 26.05 -17.03 5.72
C ALA A 194 27.27 -16.08 5.74
N ALA A 195 27.05 -14.86 5.26
CA ALA A 195 27.71 -13.66 5.78
C ALA A 195 26.74 -12.48 5.71
N SER A 196 26.37 -11.95 6.89
CA SER A 196 25.50 -10.80 7.11
C SER A 196 26.14 -9.50 6.63
N ALA A 197 25.42 -8.73 5.82
CA ALA A 197 25.83 -7.40 5.37
C ALA A 197 24.60 -6.54 5.04
N GLY A 198 24.33 -5.54 5.88
CA GLY A 198 23.09 -4.74 5.86
C GLY A 198 23.14 -3.40 5.10
N GLY A 199 21.95 -2.83 4.89
CA GLY A 199 21.75 -1.47 4.37
C GLY A 199 20.55 -0.71 4.99
N ARG A 200 20.73 0.56 5.37
CA ARG A 200 19.75 1.36 6.14
C ARG A 200 18.68 2.06 5.28
N VAL A 201 19.02 2.52 4.07
CA VAL A 201 18.09 3.23 3.16
C VAL A 201 18.38 2.82 1.72
N ASN A 202 17.37 2.25 1.03
CA ASN A 202 17.49 1.82 -0.36
C ASN A 202 16.34 2.38 -1.20
N TYR A 203 16.61 3.16 -2.25
CA TYR A 203 15.53 3.75 -3.04
C TYR A 203 15.77 3.87 -4.54
N ALA A 204 14.68 3.87 -5.30
CA ALA A 204 14.66 4.16 -6.73
C ALA A 204 13.68 5.30 -7.02
N GLN A 205 14.10 6.32 -7.78
CA GLN A 205 13.23 7.46 -8.10
C GLN A 205 13.39 7.94 -9.54
N ILE A 206 12.29 8.26 -10.22
CA ILE A 206 12.27 9.12 -11.40
C ILE A 206 11.52 10.40 -11.01
N GLY A 207 12.22 11.51 -10.84
CA GLY A 207 11.63 12.74 -10.33
C GLY A 207 12.59 13.56 -9.47
N HIS A 208 12.07 14.65 -8.89
CA HIS A 208 12.84 15.53 -8.04
C HIS A 208 12.74 15.16 -6.56
N GLY A 209 13.79 15.43 -5.81
CA GLY A 209 13.88 15.15 -4.38
C GLY A 209 14.75 13.96 -4.07
N GLY A 210 14.32 13.15 -3.11
CA GLY A 210 15.09 12.02 -2.62
C GLY A 210 14.94 11.84 -1.11
N TYR A 211 16.03 11.43 -0.46
CA TYR A 211 16.08 11.30 0.99
C TYR A 211 16.63 12.60 1.60
N GLU A 212 15.89 13.21 2.53
CA GLU A 212 16.25 14.47 3.21
C GLU A 212 16.52 15.63 2.24
N ALA A 213 15.83 15.67 1.09
CA ALA A 213 15.97 16.75 0.11
C ALA A 213 15.11 17.96 0.50
N ARG A 214 15.71 19.16 0.60
CA ARG A 214 15.00 20.40 0.95
C ARG A 214 14.89 21.34 -0.25
N GLY A 215 13.82 22.12 -0.28
CA GLY A 215 13.48 23.09 -1.32
C GLY A 215 12.21 22.68 -2.07
N ASN A 216 11.67 23.56 -2.91
CA ASN A 216 10.52 23.18 -3.74
C ASN A 216 10.95 22.17 -4.82
N HIS A 217 10.07 21.30 -5.27
CA HIS A 217 10.38 20.25 -6.25
C HIS A 217 9.34 20.30 -7.36
N PHE A 218 9.68 20.68 -8.59
CA PHE A 218 8.67 20.94 -9.62
C PHE A 218 9.22 20.77 -11.04
N GLY A 219 8.34 20.46 -12.00
CA GLY A 219 8.67 20.15 -13.39
C GLY A 219 7.86 18.96 -13.91
N ASP A 220 7.60 18.93 -15.21
CA ASP A 220 6.89 17.82 -15.84
C ASP A 220 7.76 16.56 -15.81
N ILE A 221 7.15 15.42 -15.51
CA ILE A 221 7.84 14.12 -15.50
C ILE A 221 7.15 13.22 -16.52
N THR A 222 7.86 12.88 -17.59
CA THR A 222 7.38 12.02 -18.67
C THR A 222 8.25 10.78 -18.79
N VAL A 223 7.68 9.60 -18.57
CA VAL A 223 8.35 8.30 -18.70
C VAL A 223 7.61 7.46 -19.73
N LEU A 224 8.29 7.10 -20.82
CA LEU A 224 7.73 6.38 -21.96
C LEU A 224 8.58 5.13 -22.27
N ALA A 225 8.00 3.94 -22.16
CA ALA A 225 8.60 2.68 -22.60
C ALA A 225 7.77 2.10 -23.76
N GLY A 226 8.39 1.87 -24.91
CA GLY A 226 7.73 1.44 -26.15
C GLY A 226 7.11 2.57 -26.99
N TYR A 227 7.42 3.84 -26.70
CA TYR A 227 6.90 5.01 -27.44
C TYR A 227 8.01 5.96 -27.89
N ASP A 228 7.72 6.80 -28.89
CA ASP A 228 8.54 7.96 -29.21
C ASP A 228 8.19 9.19 -28.34
N THR A 229 8.95 10.28 -28.51
CA THR A 229 8.76 11.54 -27.79
C THR A 229 7.42 12.23 -28.06
N ASN A 230 6.69 11.83 -29.10
CA ASN A 230 5.35 12.35 -29.40
C ASN A 230 4.25 11.46 -28.79
N GLY A 231 4.62 10.40 -28.06
CA GLY A 231 3.69 9.43 -27.49
C GLY A 231 3.12 8.45 -28.51
N VAL A 232 3.79 8.25 -29.66
CA VAL A 232 3.42 7.22 -30.64
C VAL A 232 4.10 5.91 -30.28
N MET A 233 3.34 4.81 -30.18
CA MET A 233 3.91 3.48 -29.97
C MET A 233 4.90 3.14 -31.08
N THR A 234 6.09 2.69 -30.69
CA THR A 234 7.19 2.33 -31.58
C THR A 234 7.58 0.86 -31.48
N ASN A 235 7.28 0.20 -30.36
CA ASN A 235 7.48 -1.23 -30.22
C ASN A 235 6.28 -2.00 -30.82
N ALA A 236 6.55 -2.96 -31.70
CA ALA A 236 5.51 -3.81 -32.27
C ALA A 236 5.21 -5.05 -31.41
N ALA A 237 6.08 -5.38 -30.45
CA ALA A 237 5.96 -6.54 -29.60
C ALA A 237 5.07 -6.30 -28.37
N HIS A 238 4.78 -5.04 -28.01
CA HIS A 238 3.97 -4.68 -26.84
C HIS A 238 4.49 -5.28 -25.52
N ASP A 239 5.80 -5.24 -25.34
CA ASP A 239 6.54 -5.82 -24.20
C ASP A 239 7.54 -4.84 -23.56
N SER A 240 7.32 -3.54 -23.75
CA SER A 240 8.16 -2.49 -23.16
C SER A 240 7.57 -2.00 -21.83
N ASP A 241 8.26 -2.34 -20.75
CA ASP A 241 7.82 -2.13 -19.38
C ASP A 241 8.46 -0.88 -18.74
N VAL A 242 7.77 -0.31 -17.76
CA VAL A 242 8.34 0.65 -16.81
C VAL A 242 8.48 -0.02 -15.45
N ILE A 243 9.71 -0.19 -14.98
CA ILE A 243 10.03 -0.90 -13.74
C ILE A 243 10.84 0.01 -12.82
N VAL A 244 10.26 0.37 -11.67
CA VAL A 244 10.93 1.14 -10.61
C VAL A 244 10.91 0.33 -9.32
N MET A 245 12.09 -0.05 -8.83
CA MET A 245 12.22 -0.93 -7.66
C MET A 245 13.21 -0.40 -6.62
N GLY A 246 12.78 -0.27 -5.37
CA GLY A 246 13.62 0.18 -4.26
C GLY A 246 13.58 -0.74 -3.04
N GLY A 247 14.73 -1.28 -2.66
CA GLY A 247 14.93 -1.94 -1.35
C GLY A 247 14.44 -3.39 -1.24
N LEU A 248 14.45 -4.17 -2.33
CA LEU A 248 13.87 -5.52 -2.42
C LEU A 248 14.53 -6.61 -1.55
N MET A 249 15.71 -6.42 -0.95
CA MET A 249 16.36 -7.52 -0.22
C MET A 249 15.71 -7.88 1.13
N THR A 250 15.65 -9.19 1.37
CA THR A 250 14.80 -9.91 2.32
C THR A 250 15.58 -10.66 3.39
N ALA A 251 16.68 -10.11 3.93
CA ALA A 251 17.55 -10.84 4.87
C ALA A 251 18.11 -10.06 6.06
N ASP A 252 17.92 -8.75 6.17
CA ASP A 252 18.41 -7.98 7.33
C ASP A 252 17.27 -7.46 8.22
N GLN A 253 17.60 -7.28 9.50
CA GLN A 253 16.67 -7.06 10.60
C GLN A 253 16.65 -5.59 11.06
N ASP A 254 17.21 -4.67 10.28
CA ASP A 254 17.25 -3.25 10.61
C ASP A 254 16.13 -2.48 9.88
N ALA A 255 15.36 -1.74 10.68
CA ALA A 255 14.12 -1.06 10.33
C ALA A 255 14.16 -0.33 8.97
N GLY A 256 13.44 -0.91 8.00
CA GLY A 256 13.26 -0.39 6.64
C GLY A 256 12.87 1.08 6.55
N GLN A 257 13.26 1.70 5.44
CA GLN A 257 12.92 3.05 4.97
C GLN A 257 13.08 3.16 3.43
N GLY A 258 13.03 2.04 2.72
CA GLY A 258 13.25 1.97 1.29
C GLY A 258 12.03 2.36 0.48
N TYR A 259 12.23 2.90 -0.72
CA TYR A 259 11.09 3.31 -1.55
C TYR A 259 11.33 3.26 -3.05
N ALA A 260 10.25 3.16 -3.81
CA ALA A 260 10.21 3.32 -5.25
C ALA A 260 9.24 4.44 -5.60
N GLN A 261 9.67 5.43 -6.38
CA GLN A 261 8.79 6.55 -6.73
C GLN A 261 8.97 7.02 -8.18
N ILE A 262 7.87 7.33 -8.85
CA ILE A 262 7.87 8.18 -10.05
C ILE A 262 7.10 9.45 -9.70
N GLY A 263 7.79 10.58 -9.58
CA GLY A 263 7.21 11.84 -9.10
C GLY A 263 8.13 12.58 -8.13
N ASN A 264 7.65 13.70 -7.60
CA ASN A 264 8.43 14.59 -6.74
C ASN A 264 8.31 14.28 -5.26
N GLY A 265 9.35 14.60 -4.50
CA GLY A 265 9.40 14.41 -3.05
C GLY A 265 10.34 13.28 -2.69
N GLY A 266 9.86 12.35 -1.89
CA GLY A 266 10.65 11.27 -1.35
C GLY A 266 10.48 11.16 0.16
N ARG A 267 11.53 10.70 0.85
CA ARG A 267 11.49 10.57 2.31
C ARG A 267 12.01 11.83 2.96
N THR A 268 11.24 12.43 3.87
CA THR A 268 11.58 13.65 4.61
C THR A 268 11.92 14.83 3.70
N ALA A 269 11.39 14.82 2.46
CA ALA A 269 11.52 15.95 1.55
C ALA A 269 10.72 17.14 2.10
N VAL A 270 11.22 18.37 1.95
CA VAL A 270 10.54 19.55 2.49
C VAL A 270 10.48 20.66 1.46
N GLY A 271 9.27 21.15 1.20
CA GLY A 271 8.96 22.15 0.19
C GLY A 271 7.77 21.69 -0.66
N ASP A 272 7.23 22.59 -1.47
CA ASP A 272 6.08 22.29 -2.34
C ASP A 272 6.50 21.26 -3.40
N GLN A 273 5.67 20.25 -3.65
CA GLN A 273 5.94 19.15 -4.58
C GLN A 273 4.98 19.23 -5.78
N GLY A 274 5.50 19.71 -6.91
CA GLY A 274 4.78 19.96 -8.15
C GLY A 274 3.99 21.26 -8.13
N ARG A 275 3.26 21.52 -9.23
CA ARG A 275 2.36 22.66 -9.43
C ARG A 275 1.10 22.23 -10.17
N VAL A 276 0.02 22.99 -10.03
CA VAL A 276 -1.31 22.68 -10.60
C VAL A 276 -1.31 22.54 -12.13
N ASP A 277 -0.36 23.17 -12.83
CA ASP A 277 -0.26 23.11 -14.29
C ASP A 277 0.77 22.06 -14.80
N GLU A 278 1.38 21.28 -13.91
CA GLU A 278 2.39 20.28 -14.24
C GLU A 278 1.75 18.87 -14.35
N THR A 279 2.43 17.94 -15.02
CA THR A 279 1.94 16.57 -15.19
C THR A 279 3.03 15.51 -14.99
N ILE A 280 2.68 14.44 -14.26
CA ILE A 280 3.43 13.19 -14.21
C ILE A 280 2.78 12.20 -15.19
N THR A 281 3.43 11.96 -16.32
CA THR A 281 3.01 11.00 -17.34
C THR A 281 3.88 9.74 -17.29
N VAL A 282 3.28 8.58 -17.09
CA VAL A 282 3.95 7.26 -17.17
C VAL A 282 3.23 6.41 -18.20
N ARG A 283 3.91 5.97 -19.25
CA ARG A 283 3.36 5.10 -20.30
C ARG A 283 4.26 3.91 -20.57
N ALA A 284 3.70 2.72 -20.48
CA ALA A 284 4.33 1.47 -20.90
C ALA A 284 3.51 0.80 -22.00
N ASP A 285 4.19 0.30 -23.01
CA ASP A 285 3.59 -0.54 -24.05
C ASP A 285 3.46 -2.00 -23.60
N GLY A 286 4.01 -2.35 -22.44
CA GLY A 286 3.74 -3.56 -21.66
C GLY A 286 3.21 -3.19 -20.26
N ASP A 287 3.90 -3.65 -19.23
CA ASP A 287 3.52 -3.52 -17.82
C ASP A 287 4.12 -2.28 -17.13
N ILE A 288 3.46 -1.81 -16.08
CA ILE A 288 4.03 -0.83 -15.14
C ILE A 288 4.15 -1.48 -13.77
N LEU A 289 5.37 -1.52 -13.23
CA LEU A 289 5.69 -2.05 -11.92
C LEU A 289 6.45 -1.02 -11.08
N VAL A 290 5.79 -0.52 -10.03
CA VAL A 290 6.42 0.33 -9.01
C VAL A 290 6.40 -0.40 -7.67
N GLN A 291 7.57 -0.72 -7.14
CA GLN A 291 7.67 -1.66 -6.04
C GLN A 291 8.75 -1.29 -5.03
N ALA A 292 8.37 -1.22 -3.76
CA ALA A 292 9.32 -1.22 -2.66
C ALA A 292 9.53 -2.65 -2.11
N GLY A 293 10.64 -2.86 -1.43
CA GLY A 293 10.91 -4.13 -0.77
C GLY A 293 10.22 -4.28 0.58
N ASN A 294 10.66 -5.28 1.33
CA ASN A 294 10.04 -5.66 2.60
C ASN A 294 10.69 -4.84 3.74
N GLY A 295 9.88 -4.16 4.54
CA GLY A 295 10.38 -3.36 5.65
C GLY A 295 9.34 -2.40 6.20
N VAL A 296 9.63 -1.90 7.40
CA VAL A 296 8.86 -0.81 8.04
C VAL A 296 8.99 0.45 7.18
N ASP A 297 7.97 1.31 7.14
CA ASP A 297 7.98 2.61 6.44
C ASP A 297 8.38 2.58 4.94
N ASN A 298 8.33 1.40 4.31
CA ASN A 298 8.67 1.26 2.89
C ASN A 298 7.52 1.72 2.01
N TYR A 299 7.79 2.33 0.86
CA TYR A 299 6.67 2.73 -0.02
C TYR A 299 6.94 2.70 -1.52
N ALA A 300 5.90 2.41 -2.29
CA ALA A 300 5.85 2.53 -3.73
C ALA A 300 4.88 3.64 -4.13
N MET A 301 5.28 4.55 -5.01
CA MET A 301 4.41 5.66 -5.40
C MET A 301 4.55 6.08 -6.87
N VAL A 302 3.43 6.43 -7.52
CA VAL A 302 3.42 7.33 -8.69
C VAL A 302 2.70 8.61 -8.28
N GLY A 303 3.41 9.72 -8.26
CA GLY A 303 2.90 11.01 -7.81
C GLY A 303 3.83 11.70 -6.81
N ASN A 304 3.29 12.73 -6.16
CA ASN A 304 4.06 13.69 -5.37
C ASN A 304 3.90 13.43 -3.88
N GLY A 305 4.99 13.51 -3.12
CA GLY A 305 5.00 13.32 -1.67
C GLY A 305 5.88 12.14 -1.25
N GLY A 306 5.40 11.32 -0.32
CA GLY A 306 6.15 10.24 0.33
C GLY A 306 6.01 10.25 1.84
N THR A 307 6.94 9.62 2.56
CA THR A 307 6.96 9.66 4.03
C THR A 307 7.56 10.98 4.52
N ASN A 308 6.84 11.75 5.32
CA ASN A 308 7.26 13.05 5.83
C ASN A 308 7.65 14.05 4.73
N ALA A 309 7.13 13.87 3.51
CA ALA A 309 7.33 14.81 2.40
C ALA A 309 6.41 16.01 2.61
N ARG A 310 6.86 17.04 3.33
CA ARG A 310 5.98 18.12 3.79
C ARG A 310 5.98 19.27 2.80
N GLY A 311 4.79 19.67 2.37
CA GLY A 311 4.56 20.80 1.48
C GLY A 311 3.16 20.70 0.89
N ASP A 312 2.81 21.65 0.02
CA ASP A 312 1.63 21.51 -0.83
C ASP A 312 2.00 20.60 -2.00
N HIS A 313 1.10 19.70 -2.41
CA HIS A 313 1.34 18.78 -3.52
C HIS A 313 0.41 19.07 -4.68
N ALA A 314 0.94 19.18 -5.89
CA ALA A 314 0.10 19.47 -7.05
C ALA A 314 0.62 18.86 -8.36
N GLY A 315 -0.29 18.70 -9.32
CA GLY A 315 -0.01 18.33 -10.71
C GLY A 315 -0.75 17.08 -11.14
N ASP A 316 -1.21 17.03 -12.39
CA ASP A 316 -1.97 15.90 -12.89
C ASP A 316 -1.11 14.63 -12.96
N ILE A 317 -1.73 13.47 -12.78
CA ILE A 317 -1.07 12.17 -12.90
C ILE A 317 -1.76 11.36 -13.99
N VAL A 318 -1.01 11.00 -15.02
CA VAL A 318 -1.49 10.20 -16.15
C VAL A 318 -0.67 8.91 -16.26
N VAL A 319 -1.31 7.77 -16.00
CA VAL A 319 -0.67 6.45 -16.07
C VAL A 319 -1.33 5.61 -17.15
N THR A 320 -0.54 5.01 -18.04
CA THR A 320 -1.03 4.13 -19.10
C THR A 320 -0.17 2.88 -19.25
N ALA A 321 -0.75 1.70 -19.06
CA ALA A 321 -0.13 0.41 -19.34
C ALA A 321 -1.01 -0.36 -20.34
N THR A 322 -0.43 -0.95 -21.39
CA THR A 322 -1.23 -1.87 -22.23
C THR A 322 -1.38 -3.24 -21.57
N GLY A 323 -0.40 -3.63 -20.75
CA GLY A 323 -0.42 -4.80 -19.88
C GLY A 323 -0.97 -4.47 -18.49
N ASP A 324 -0.36 -5.04 -17.46
CA ASP A 324 -0.77 -4.92 -16.06
C ASP A 324 -0.16 -3.66 -15.39
N LEU A 325 -0.86 -3.15 -14.38
CA LEU A 325 -0.37 -2.12 -13.46
C LEU A 325 -0.28 -2.69 -12.04
N THR A 326 0.92 -2.69 -11.48
CA THR A 326 1.18 -3.10 -10.09
C THR A 326 1.90 -2.02 -9.32
N VAL A 327 1.30 -1.56 -8.22
CA VAL A 327 1.94 -0.68 -7.23
C VAL A 327 1.95 -1.38 -5.88
N SER A 328 3.15 -1.66 -5.36
CA SER A 328 3.34 -2.52 -4.19
C SER A 328 4.34 -1.95 -3.21
N GLY A 329 3.87 -1.53 -2.03
CA GLY A 329 4.71 -1.07 -0.91
C GLY A 329 5.43 -2.20 -0.18
N ASN A 330 4.96 -3.44 -0.35
CA ASN A 330 5.54 -4.65 0.25
C ASN A 330 5.07 -5.93 -0.49
N GLN A 331 5.96 -6.91 -0.65
CA GLN A 331 5.71 -8.21 -1.30
C GLN A 331 5.10 -9.29 -0.37
N ALA A 332 5.03 -9.08 0.95
CA ALA A 332 4.68 -10.12 1.92
C ALA A 332 3.22 -10.59 1.81
N GLY A 333 2.95 -11.53 0.91
CA GLY A 333 2.05 -12.65 1.20
C GLY A 333 2.78 -13.65 2.10
N THR A 334 2.04 -14.55 2.71
CA THR A 334 2.49 -15.63 3.62
C THR A 334 3.67 -16.49 3.13
N ALA A 335 4.20 -16.26 1.91
CA ALA A 335 5.34 -16.95 1.31
C ALA A 335 6.65 -16.13 1.23
N ALA A 336 6.70 -14.86 1.65
CA ALA A 336 7.91 -14.02 1.53
C ALA A 336 8.69 -13.88 2.86
N ALA A 337 8.73 -14.96 3.61
CA ALA A 337 9.22 -15.02 4.95
C ALA A 337 10.78 -15.04 4.93
N THR A 338 11.40 -13.99 5.48
CA THR A 338 12.86 -13.71 5.46
C THR A 338 13.64 -14.71 6.31
N GLU A 339 14.45 -15.60 5.72
CA GLU A 339 15.24 -16.60 6.48
C GLU A 339 16.38 -15.94 7.28
N GLY A 340 16.20 -15.84 8.60
CA GLY A 340 17.24 -15.52 9.58
C GLY A 340 17.92 -16.78 10.08
N GLY A 341 19.25 -16.85 9.94
CA GLY A 341 20.10 -17.88 10.52
C GLY A 341 20.91 -17.31 11.71
N TYR A 342 20.86 -17.94 12.88
CA TYR A 342 21.60 -17.48 14.07
C TYR A 342 22.51 -18.56 14.64
N VAL A 343 23.78 -18.19 14.89
CA VAL A 343 24.78 -19.03 15.56
C VAL A 343 25.52 -18.16 16.57
N PHE A 344 25.33 -18.40 17.86
CA PHE A 344 26.11 -17.74 18.91
C PHE A 344 26.57 -18.75 19.96
N THR A 345 27.89 -18.88 20.05
CA THR A 345 28.61 -19.77 20.97
C THR A 345 29.36 -18.90 21.99
N GLY A 346 28.64 -18.39 22.99
CA GLY A 346 29.20 -17.55 24.04
C GLY A 346 28.77 -17.98 25.44
N THR A 347 29.36 -17.38 26.48
CA THR A 347 29.03 -17.67 27.88
C THR A 347 27.77 -16.94 28.38
N ASP A 348 27.05 -16.25 27.49
CA ASP A 348 25.83 -15.52 27.83
C ASP A 348 24.63 -16.49 27.87
N ALA A 349 23.98 -16.55 29.02
CA ALA A 349 22.84 -17.41 29.32
C ALA A 349 21.66 -17.24 28.38
N ASN A 350 21.41 -16.03 27.90
CA ASN A 350 20.19 -15.73 27.14
C ASN A 350 20.38 -15.77 25.62
N ASN A 351 21.62 -15.98 25.16
CA ASN A 351 21.99 -15.86 23.75
C ASN A 351 22.70 -17.09 23.19
N SER A 352 23.06 -18.08 24.02
CA SER A 352 23.85 -19.23 23.58
C SER A 352 22.97 -20.43 23.23
N LEU A 353 22.87 -20.74 21.93
CA LEU A 353 22.03 -21.82 21.41
C LEU A 353 22.53 -23.19 21.88
N ASP A 354 23.84 -23.40 21.89
CA ASP A 354 24.46 -24.65 22.35
C ASP A 354 24.21 -24.89 23.85
N ARG A 355 24.24 -23.82 24.67
CA ARG A 355 23.96 -23.94 26.11
C ARG A 355 22.49 -24.22 26.38
N ALA A 356 21.58 -23.54 25.69
CA ALA A 356 20.15 -23.80 25.80
C ALA A 356 19.81 -25.23 25.36
N ALA A 357 20.42 -25.69 24.26
CA ALA A 357 20.23 -27.05 23.77
C ALA A 357 20.86 -28.13 24.66
N ASN A 358 21.90 -27.82 25.44
CA ASN A 358 22.42 -28.64 26.55
C ASN A 358 21.54 -28.60 27.82
N LEU A 359 20.34 -28.00 27.75
CA LEU A 359 19.42 -27.76 28.87
C LEU A 359 20.02 -26.94 30.03
N LEU A 360 21.02 -26.12 29.74
CA LEU A 360 21.52 -25.12 30.69
C LEU A 360 20.58 -23.91 30.73
N ASP A 361 20.59 -23.17 31.85
CA ASP A 361 19.80 -21.95 32.03
C ASP A 361 18.30 -22.07 31.71
N SER A 362 17.69 -23.21 32.05
CA SER A 362 16.29 -23.60 31.79
C SER A 362 15.97 -23.99 30.35
N GLY A 363 16.99 -24.17 29.50
CA GLY A 363 16.84 -24.61 28.11
C GLY A 363 16.27 -23.55 27.16
N ASN A 364 16.32 -22.28 27.55
CA ASN A 364 15.67 -21.20 26.83
C ASN A 364 16.67 -20.42 25.96
N ILE A 365 16.25 -20.09 24.74
CA ILE A 365 16.91 -19.10 23.90
C ILE A 365 15.90 -18.09 23.35
N ASN A 366 16.25 -16.82 23.50
CA ASN A 366 15.55 -15.72 22.88
C ASN A 366 16.00 -15.60 21.42
N LEU A 367 15.08 -15.74 20.48
CA LEU A 367 15.34 -15.40 19.10
C LEU A 367 15.32 -13.86 19.01
N ARG A 368 16.46 -13.25 18.63
CA ARG A 368 16.68 -11.80 18.73
C ARG A 368 15.67 -10.93 17.97
N ASN A 369 14.91 -11.53 17.06
CA ASN A 369 13.92 -10.83 16.25
C ASN A 369 12.51 -11.09 16.77
N THR A 370 11.71 -10.03 16.77
CA THR A 370 10.27 -10.09 17.04
C THR A 370 9.54 -10.41 15.74
N ARG A 371 8.35 -11.01 15.82
CA ARG A 371 7.49 -11.36 14.67
C ARG A 371 8.05 -12.46 13.76
N ILE A 372 8.42 -13.59 14.36
CA ILE A 372 8.77 -14.82 13.64
C ILE A 372 7.53 -15.46 13.03
N VAL A 373 7.63 -15.93 11.80
CA VAL A 373 6.57 -16.63 11.06
C VAL A 373 6.34 -17.99 11.70
N SER A 374 5.10 -18.27 12.12
CA SER A 374 4.71 -19.61 12.56
C SER A 374 5.03 -20.64 11.49
N GLY A 375 5.57 -21.80 11.86
CA GLY A 375 5.92 -22.84 10.90
C GLY A 375 7.35 -22.74 10.33
N SER A 376 8.04 -21.62 10.59
CA SER A 376 9.32 -21.33 9.93
C SER A 376 10.56 -21.69 10.74
N VAL A 377 10.42 -22.01 12.03
CA VAL A 377 11.57 -22.30 12.89
C VAL A 377 12.07 -23.71 12.62
N SER A 378 13.32 -23.81 12.19
CA SER A 378 14.05 -25.05 11.99
C SER A 378 15.43 -24.94 12.61
N ILE A 379 15.97 -26.02 13.15
CA ILE A 379 17.28 -26.06 13.79
C ILE A 379 18.03 -27.25 13.23
N ASP A 380 19.09 -26.95 12.52
CA ASP A 380 20.03 -27.95 12.02
C ASP A 380 21.05 -28.29 13.10
N VAL A 381 21.22 -29.59 13.32
CA VAL A 381 22.14 -30.14 14.33
C VAL A 381 23.32 -30.79 13.62
N PHE A 382 24.52 -30.41 14.03
CA PHE A 382 25.81 -30.84 13.50
C PHE A 382 26.64 -31.52 14.59
N ASN A 383 27.38 -32.56 14.23
CA ASN A 383 28.40 -33.14 15.12
C ASN A 383 29.68 -32.29 15.14
N ASP A 384 30.62 -32.61 16.03
CA ASP A 384 31.89 -31.87 16.22
C ASP A 384 32.80 -31.86 14.97
N ALA A 385 32.52 -32.71 13.98
CA ALA A 385 33.21 -32.73 12.69
C ALA A 385 32.56 -31.79 11.65
N GLY A 386 31.48 -31.08 12.03
CA GLY A 386 30.71 -30.20 11.15
C GLY A 386 29.77 -30.94 10.20
N VAL A 387 29.43 -32.21 10.47
CA VAL A 387 28.49 -33.00 9.66
C VAL A 387 27.10 -32.86 10.22
N LYS A 388 26.12 -32.50 9.37
CA LYS A 388 24.71 -32.43 9.75
C LYS A 388 24.19 -33.83 10.11
N ILE A 389 23.71 -34.00 11.33
CA ILE A 389 23.19 -35.27 11.85
C ILE A 389 21.68 -35.30 12.00
N GLY A 390 21.00 -34.14 11.98
CA GLY A 390 19.55 -34.07 12.06
C GLY A 390 19.01 -32.64 11.94
N THR A 391 17.70 -32.54 11.82
CA THR A 391 16.96 -31.27 11.83
C THR A 391 15.77 -31.41 12.76
N VAL A 392 15.52 -30.37 13.56
CA VAL A 392 14.32 -30.24 14.38
C VAL A 392 13.57 -28.97 13.99
N SER A 393 12.27 -29.06 13.77
CA SER A 393 11.46 -27.94 13.29
C SER A 393 10.06 -27.95 13.89
N ASP A 394 9.40 -26.79 13.80
CA ASP A 394 7.96 -26.66 14.01
C ASP A 394 7.33 -26.40 12.63
N PRO A 395 7.07 -27.45 11.82
CA PRO A 395 6.61 -27.28 10.45
C PRO A 395 5.13 -26.86 10.36
N ASP A 396 4.34 -27.15 11.39
CA ASP A 396 2.90 -26.87 11.43
C ASP A 396 2.58 -25.52 12.10
N GLY A 397 3.57 -24.90 12.75
CA GLY A 397 3.48 -23.58 13.37
C GLY A 397 2.64 -23.55 14.63
N ASP A 398 2.49 -24.68 15.29
CA ASP A 398 1.67 -24.86 16.49
C ASP A 398 2.44 -24.61 17.80
N GLY A 399 3.74 -24.26 17.70
CA GLY A 399 4.62 -24.07 18.83
C GLY A 399 5.35 -25.34 19.26
N THR A 400 5.23 -26.46 18.54
CA THR A 400 5.85 -27.74 18.89
C THR A 400 7.11 -28.00 18.05
N LEU A 401 8.28 -28.03 18.69
CA LEU A 401 9.53 -28.34 18.01
C LEU A 401 9.76 -29.86 17.98
N THR A 402 9.78 -30.45 16.79
CA THR A 402 9.84 -31.90 16.54
C THR A 402 11.00 -32.31 15.63
N VAL A 403 11.45 -33.55 15.74
CA VAL A 403 12.48 -34.13 14.87
C VAL A 403 11.88 -34.44 13.49
N GLU A 404 12.47 -33.90 12.42
CA GLU A 404 11.96 -34.10 11.05
C GLU A 404 12.21 -35.53 10.54
N SER A 405 13.41 -36.04 10.82
CA SER A 405 13.85 -37.38 10.43
C SER A 405 14.80 -37.96 11.48
N ASP A 406 14.88 -39.29 11.56
CA ASP A 406 15.78 -39.96 12.50
C ASP A 406 17.20 -39.41 12.38
N PHE A 407 17.78 -39.02 13.51
CA PHE A 407 19.15 -38.51 13.52
C PHE A 407 20.11 -39.60 13.04
N THR A 408 21.09 -39.22 12.24
CA THR A 408 22.04 -40.17 11.64
C THR A 408 23.04 -40.71 12.67
N GLU A 409 23.15 -40.06 13.83
CA GLU A 409 24.02 -40.43 14.95
C GLU A 409 23.31 -40.24 16.30
N LEU A 410 23.85 -40.89 17.33
CA LEU A 410 23.38 -40.75 18.72
C LEU A 410 23.89 -39.43 19.32
N VAL A 411 23.02 -38.70 20.02
CA VAL A 411 23.37 -37.48 20.75
C VAL A 411 23.22 -37.76 22.24
N GLY A 412 24.29 -37.56 23.02
CA GLY A 412 24.29 -37.93 24.45
C GLY A 412 23.99 -39.43 24.73
N GLY A 413 24.16 -40.30 23.72
CA GLY A 413 23.77 -41.72 23.78
C GLY A 413 22.29 -42.02 23.49
N VAL A 414 21.51 -41.01 23.08
CA VAL A 414 20.09 -41.12 22.73
C VAL A 414 19.91 -41.07 21.21
N GLN A 415 19.02 -41.92 20.68
CA GLN A 415 18.57 -41.87 19.30
C GLN A 415 17.34 -40.98 19.22
N PHE A 416 17.41 -39.90 18.45
CA PHE A 416 16.26 -39.06 18.13
C PHE A 416 15.56 -39.61 16.89
N THR A 417 14.24 -39.79 16.98
CA THR A 417 13.40 -40.37 15.90
C THR A 417 12.40 -39.37 15.36
N ALA A 418 12.03 -39.50 14.08
CA ALA A 418 11.06 -38.65 13.42
C ALA A 418 9.75 -38.49 14.22
N GLY A 419 9.27 -37.25 14.34
CA GLY A 419 8.05 -36.89 15.09
C GLY A 419 8.23 -36.79 16.62
N GLN A 420 9.44 -37.04 17.14
CA GLN A 420 9.73 -36.83 18.57
C GLN A 420 9.76 -35.34 18.89
N GLN A 421 8.95 -34.90 19.85
CA GLN A 421 9.02 -33.54 20.37
C GLN A 421 10.28 -33.34 21.22
N VAL A 422 11.05 -32.30 20.92
CA VAL A 422 12.29 -31.93 21.60
C VAL A 422 12.23 -30.55 22.25
N GLY A 423 11.20 -29.75 21.95
CA GLY A 423 11.01 -28.45 22.59
C GLY A 423 9.69 -27.79 22.20
N THR A 424 9.59 -26.51 22.53
CA THR A 424 8.48 -25.64 22.14
C THR A 424 9.00 -24.28 21.69
N VAL A 425 8.25 -23.63 20.81
CA VAL A 425 8.46 -22.23 20.44
C VAL A 425 7.24 -21.42 20.89
N THR A 426 7.48 -20.29 21.54
CA THR A 426 6.43 -19.40 22.06
C THR A 426 6.57 -18.00 21.50
N ASN A 427 5.46 -17.26 21.47
CA ASN A 427 5.36 -15.88 20.97
C ASN A 427 5.67 -15.74 19.46
N TYR A 428 5.21 -16.69 18.65
CA TYR A 428 5.17 -16.51 17.19
C TYR A 428 4.33 -15.30 16.80
N ASN A 429 4.77 -14.60 15.75
CA ASN A 429 4.10 -13.44 15.18
C ASN A 429 3.65 -12.40 16.23
N THR A 430 4.47 -12.15 17.24
CA THR A 430 4.19 -11.10 18.24
C THR A 430 5.27 -10.02 18.20
N SER A 431 4.93 -8.82 18.67
CA SER A 431 5.90 -7.77 18.98
C SER A 431 6.83 -8.11 20.16
N SER A 432 6.59 -9.24 20.83
CA SER A 432 7.46 -9.78 21.88
C SER A 432 8.51 -10.73 21.29
N THR A 433 9.61 -10.89 22.00
CA THR A 433 10.69 -11.82 21.61
C THR A 433 10.17 -13.25 21.56
N SER A 434 10.32 -13.92 20.42
CA SER A 434 10.01 -15.34 20.28
C SER A 434 11.05 -16.16 21.06
N VAL A 435 10.58 -17.16 21.81
CA VAL A 435 11.43 -17.96 22.70
C VAL A 435 11.35 -19.42 22.30
N VAL A 436 12.49 -20.04 22.05
CA VAL A 436 12.63 -21.50 21.91
C VAL A 436 13.00 -22.05 23.28
N THR A 437 12.28 -23.08 23.72
CA THR A 437 12.54 -23.81 24.96
C THR A 437 12.79 -25.27 24.62
N PHE A 438 14.00 -25.75 24.85
CA PHE A 438 14.36 -27.15 24.73
C PHE A 438 13.87 -27.94 25.93
N SER A 439 13.31 -29.12 25.66
CA SER A 439 12.88 -30.09 26.67
C SER A 439 13.79 -31.32 26.74
N GLN A 440 14.67 -31.47 25.74
CA GLN A 440 15.64 -32.54 25.62
C GLN A 440 16.99 -31.98 25.19
N ASP A 441 18.05 -32.67 25.61
CA ASP A 441 19.41 -32.35 25.20
C ASP A 441 19.66 -32.85 23.78
N ILE A 442 19.72 -31.92 22.82
CA ILE A 442 19.93 -32.22 21.40
C ILE A 442 21.30 -31.78 20.89
N ASN A 443 22.19 -31.30 21.77
CA ASN A 443 23.50 -30.82 21.40
C ASN A 443 24.55 -31.95 21.49
N PRO A 444 25.24 -32.31 20.40
CA PRO A 444 26.25 -33.38 20.40
C PRO A 444 27.59 -33.00 21.05
N GLY A 445 27.88 -31.71 21.21
CA GLY A 445 29.18 -31.19 21.66
C GLY A 445 29.18 -30.56 23.06
N ALA A 446 30.36 -30.18 23.54
CA ALA A 446 30.52 -29.50 24.83
C ALA A 446 30.20 -27.99 24.75
N ASP A 447 29.89 -27.37 25.88
CA ASP A 447 29.42 -25.97 26.02
C ASP A 447 30.29 -24.85 25.38
N ALA A 448 31.48 -25.15 24.85
CA ALA A 448 32.47 -24.18 24.37
C ALA A 448 33.29 -24.62 23.12
N ASP A 449 32.82 -25.64 22.41
CA ASP A 449 33.41 -26.16 21.18
C ASP A 449 32.72 -25.54 19.93
N PRO A 450 33.16 -25.77 18.68
CA PRO A 450 32.52 -25.18 17.49
C PRO A 450 31.01 -25.40 17.47
N PRO A 451 30.22 -24.42 16.97
CA PRO A 451 28.76 -24.46 17.02
C PRO A 451 28.19 -25.74 16.44
N ASN A 452 27.40 -26.44 17.25
CA ASN A 452 26.73 -27.66 16.85
C ASN A 452 25.30 -27.40 16.35
N LEU A 453 24.71 -26.24 16.66
CA LEU A 453 23.35 -25.91 16.26
C LEU A 453 23.30 -24.64 15.42
N VAL A 454 22.45 -24.67 14.39
CA VAL A 454 22.11 -23.51 13.56
C VAL A 454 20.60 -23.39 13.53
N VAL A 455 20.06 -22.29 14.06
CA VAL A 455 18.62 -22.01 13.97
C VAL A 455 18.33 -21.16 12.75
N HIS A 456 17.32 -21.58 12.00
CA HIS A 456 16.69 -20.93 10.85
C HIS A 456 15.28 -20.53 11.25
N TYR A 457 14.84 -19.33 10.90
CA TYR A 457 13.48 -18.87 11.11
C TYR A 457 13.15 -17.77 10.14
N GLN A 458 11.87 -17.51 9.91
CA GLN A 458 11.46 -16.41 9.07
C GLN A 458 10.85 -15.25 9.86
N THR A 459 10.98 -14.01 9.41
CA THR A 459 10.32 -12.83 10.04
C THR A 459 9.58 -11.97 9.03
N PHE A 460 8.54 -11.25 9.50
CA PHE A 460 7.89 -10.17 8.73
C PHE A 460 7.84 -8.88 9.56
N GLN A 461 8.33 -7.76 9.03
CA GLN A 461 8.08 -6.41 9.57
C GLN A 461 7.71 -5.47 8.42
N SER A 462 6.48 -4.95 8.42
CA SER A 462 6.04 -4.01 7.37
C SER A 462 5.13 -2.89 7.85
N ASP A 463 5.28 -2.46 9.11
CA ASP A 463 4.47 -1.38 9.67
C ASP A 463 4.61 -0.13 8.81
N ARG A 464 3.50 0.58 8.55
CA ARG A 464 3.46 1.84 7.78
C ARG A 464 3.95 1.72 6.32
N ALA A 465 4.07 0.50 5.80
CA ALA A 465 4.39 0.31 4.38
C ALA A 465 3.21 0.71 3.49
N PHE A 466 3.45 1.40 2.37
CA PHE A 466 2.34 1.86 1.52
C PHE A 466 2.58 1.85 0.01
N ALA A 467 1.48 1.77 -0.75
CA ALA A 467 1.44 1.89 -2.19
C ALA A 467 0.50 3.04 -2.56
N GLN A 468 0.90 3.99 -3.40
CA GLN A 468 0.01 5.08 -3.80
C GLN A 468 0.17 5.50 -5.26
N ILE A 469 -0.94 5.74 -5.96
CA ILE A 469 -0.95 6.63 -7.12
C ILE A 469 -1.74 7.86 -6.71
N GLY A 470 -1.11 9.02 -6.68
CA GLY A 470 -1.71 10.23 -6.14
C GLY A 470 -0.70 11.11 -5.41
N HIS A 471 -1.21 12.06 -4.64
CA HIS A 471 -0.38 12.98 -3.86
C HIS A 471 -0.57 12.74 -2.37
N GLY A 472 0.48 13.02 -1.58
CA GLY A 472 0.47 12.89 -0.13
C GLY A 472 1.42 11.78 0.33
N GLY A 473 0.93 10.87 1.16
CA GLY A 473 1.75 9.80 1.72
C GLY A 473 1.52 9.61 3.22
N TYR A 474 2.60 9.42 3.97
CA TYR A 474 2.54 9.25 5.42
C TYR A 474 3.09 10.49 6.13
N ASP A 475 2.28 11.18 6.95
CA ASP A 475 2.65 12.43 7.67
C ASP A 475 3.22 13.51 6.73
N ALA A 476 2.61 13.66 5.55
CA ALA A 476 3.04 14.56 4.48
C ALA A 476 2.36 15.95 4.54
N ASP A 477 1.72 16.32 5.65
CA ASP A 477 0.95 17.56 5.78
C ASP A 477 1.80 18.83 6.04
N ASN A 478 1.24 20.01 5.76
CA ASN A 478 1.93 21.29 5.87
C ASN A 478 1.05 22.46 6.38
N PRO A 479 1.34 23.06 7.56
CA PRO A 479 1.97 22.44 8.73
C PRO A 479 0.99 21.46 9.42
N ASN A 480 1.52 20.58 10.29
CA ASN A 480 0.74 19.54 10.95
C ASN A 480 -0.63 20.02 11.49
N GLY A 481 -1.70 19.36 11.06
CA GLY A 481 -3.06 19.60 11.56
C GLY A 481 -3.73 20.90 11.13
N ARG A 482 -3.23 21.60 10.09
CA ARG A 482 -3.95 22.74 9.50
C ARG A 482 -4.89 22.28 8.39
N LEU A 483 -6.19 22.42 8.59
CA LEU A 483 -7.24 21.86 7.73
C LEU A 483 -7.62 22.69 6.49
N LEU A 484 -7.03 23.89 6.34
CA LEU A 484 -7.50 24.93 5.42
C LEU A 484 -6.43 25.40 4.42
N THR A 485 -5.30 24.69 4.31
CA THR A 485 -4.30 24.90 3.25
C THR A 485 -4.57 23.99 2.06
N THR A 486 -4.14 24.41 0.88
CA THR A 486 -4.07 23.58 -0.32
C THR A 486 -3.24 22.34 0.00
N GLY A 487 -3.86 21.16 0.10
CA GLY A 487 -3.17 19.94 0.49
C GLY A 487 -2.59 19.22 -0.73
N ASN A 488 -3.49 18.68 -1.55
CA ASN A 488 -3.17 17.82 -2.68
C ASN A 488 -4.12 18.14 -3.86
N ILE A 489 -3.59 18.57 -5.00
CA ILE A 489 -4.42 18.98 -6.15
C ILE A 489 -3.92 18.38 -7.48
N GLY A 490 -4.79 17.72 -8.23
CA GLY A 490 -4.51 17.33 -9.62
C GLY A 490 -5.37 16.15 -10.06
N ASP A 491 -5.75 16.11 -11.33
CA ASP A 491 -6.55 15.00 -11.82
C ASP A 491 -5.68 13.73 -11.93
N ILE A 492 -6.27 12.58 -11.64
CA ILE A 492 -5.60 11.28 -11.73
C ILE A 492 -6.31 10.43 -12.80
N ALA A 493 -5.63 10.19 -13.91
CA ALA A 493 -6.12 9.36 -15.00
C ALA A 493 -5.25 8.11 -15.18
N VAL A 494 -5.82 6.94 -14.90
CA VAL A 494 -5.16 5.64 -15.03
C VAL A 494 -5.87 4.79 -16.08
N THR A 495 -5.14 4.31 -17.08
CA THR A 495 -5.65 3.40 -18.12
C THR A 495 -4.77 2.17 -18.23
N VAL A 496 -5.35 0.99 -18.07
CA VAL A 496 -4.62 -0.29 -18.00
C VAL A 496 -5.32 -1.29 -18.91
N GLY A 497 -4.60 -1.94 -19.83
CA GLY A 497 -5.19 -2.95 -20.72
C GLY A 497 -5.36 -4.32 -20.06
N GLY A 498 -4.49 -4.65 -19.11
CA GLY A 498 -4.55 -5.82 -18.23
C GLY A 498 -5.23 -5.53 -16.89
N ASN A 499 -4.68 -6.06 -15.80
CA ASN A 499 -5.20 -5.95 -14.43
C ASN A 499 -4.56 -4.79 -13.66
N THR A 500 -5.32 -4.22 -12.72
CA THR A 500 -4.85 -3.20 -11.80
C THR A 500 -4.79 -3.77 -10.37
N THR A 501 -3.60 -3.77 -9.77
CA THR A 501 -3.39 -4.27 -8.40
C THR A 501 -2.66 -3.26 -7.51
N PHE A 502 -3.26 -2.96 -6.36
CA PHE A 502 -2.69 -2.12 -5.31
C PHE A 502 -2.47 -2.91 -4.02
N ARG A 503 -1.27 -2.79 -3.43
CA ARG A 503 -0.93 -3.47 -2.17
C ARG A 503 0.02 -2.65 -1.28
N GLY A 504 -0.43 -2.28 -0.08
CA GLY A 504 0.36 -1.48 0.88
C GLY A 504 1.29 -2.29 1.77
N GLY A 505 0.78 -3.37 2.35
CA GLY A 505 1.47 -4.21 3.34
C GLY A 505 0.48 -5.01 4.18
N ALA A 506 1.00 -5.83 5.10
CA ALA A 506 0.22 -6.74 5.94
C ALA A 506 0.19 -6.34 7.44
N SER A 507 0.79 -5.20 7.80
CA SER A 507 1.04 -4.81 9.20
C SER A 507 0.40 -3.46 9.54
N ALA A 508 0.59 -2.98 10.78
CA ALA A 508 -0.06 -1.78 11.30
C ALA A 508 0.17 -0.54 10.41
N ASP A 509 -0.87 0.26 10.20
CA ASP A 509 -0.86 1.50 9.41
C ASP A 509 -0.40 1.34 7.94
N SER A 510 -0.29 0.11 7.42
CA SER A 510 0.01 -0.13 6.00
C SER A 510 -1.17 0.23 5.10
N TYR A 511 -0.94 0.82 3.92
CA TYR A 511 -2.06 1.15 3.05
C TYR A 511 -1.79 1.14 1.56
N ALA A 512 -2.83 0.92 0.76
CA ALA A 512 -2.78 1.02 -0.69
C ALA A 512 -3.80 2.04 -1.19
N GLN A 513 -3.42 3.02 -2.00
CA GLN A 513 -4.34 4.08 -2.42
C GLN A 513 -4.20 4.49 -3.89
N LEU A 514 -5.32 4.67 -4.58
CA LEU A 514 -5.40 5.46 -5.81
C LEU A 514 -6.20 6.71 -5.49
N GLY A 515 -5.53 7.85 -5.39
CA GLY A 515 -6.11 9.12 -4.95
C GLY A 515 -5.17 9.90 -4.05
N HIS A 516 -5.51 11.16 -3.81
CA HIS A 516 -4.81 12.03 -2.87
C HIS A 516 -5.07 11.71 -1.40
N GLY A 517 -4.10 12.03 -0.55
CA GLY A 517 -4.15 11.86 0.88
C GLY A 517 -3.16 10.79 1.35
N GLY A 518 -3.61 9.90 2.22
CA GLY A 518 -2.80 8.91 2.91
C GLY A 518 -3.03 8.95 4.41
N VAL A 519 -1.98 8.69 5.18
CA VAL A 519 -2.05 8.63 6.65
C VAL A 519 -1.61 9.97 7.24
N ASN A 520 -2.47 10.60 8.04
CA ASN A 520 -2.22 11.90 8.67
C ASN A 520 -1.83 13.01 7.67
N THR A 521 -2.46 13.02 6.49
CA THR A 521 -2.25 14.06 5.48
C THR A 521 -3.40 15.06 5.50
N ALA A 522 -3.31 16.06 6.38
CA ALA A 522 -4.30 17.12 6.47
C ALA A 522 -4.20 18.12 5.29
N GLY A 523 -5.33 18.68 4.88
CA GLY A 523 -5.44 19.66 3.80
C GLY A 523 -6.55 19.30 2.81
N GLN A 524 -6.85 20.21 1.88
CA GLN A 524 -7.84 19.93 0.83
C GLN A 524 -7.28 18.94 -0.19
N ASN A 525 -8.06 17.92 -0.56
CA ASN A 525 -7.75 16.96 -1.62
C ASN A 525 -8.71 17.17 -2.80
N ILE A 526 -8.20 17.62 -3.94
CA ILE A 526 -9.02 18.05 -5.08
C ILE A 526 -8.52 17.44 -6.38
N GLY A 527 -9.39 16.79 -7.14
CA GLY A 527 -9.08 16.32 -8.49
C GLY A 527 -9.96 15.14 -8.89
N ASP A 528 -10.32 15.06 -10.16
CA ASP A 528 -11.10 13.93 -10.66
C ASP A 528 -10.22 12.68 -10.75
N ILE A 529 -10.77 11.52 -10.40
CA ILE A 529 -10.08 10.22 -10.48
C ILE A 529 -10.77 9.35 -11.51
N THR A 530 -10.05 9.00 -12.57
CA THR A 530 -10.51 8.03 -13.57
C THR A 530 -9.62 6.79 -13.58
N LEU A 531 -10.19 5.61 -13.37
CA LEU A 531 -9.53 4.31 -13.52
C LEU A 531 -10.24 3.46 -14.59
N ASN A 532 -9.58 3.24 -15.71
CA ASN A 532 -10.03 2.38 -16.80
C ASN A 532 -9.16 1.13 -16.87
N THR A 533 -9.70 -0.04 -16.54
CA THR A 533 -8.96 -1.31 -16.55
C THR A 533 -9.61 -2.31 -17.50
N GLY A 534 -8.81 -2.92 -18.36
CA GLY A 534 -9.26 -3.92 -19.34
C GLY A 534 -9.58 -5.27 -18.70
N GLY A 535 -8.85 -5.65 -17.65
CA GLY A 535 -9.06 -6.80 -16.79
C GLY A 535 -9.72 -6.46 -15.45
N ALA A 536 -9.26 -7.11 -14.37
CA ALA A 536 -9.81 -6.95 -13.02
C ALA A 536 -9.11 -5.85 -12.21
N ILE A 537 -9.85 -5.27 -11.25
CA ILE A 537 -9.34 -4.27 -10.29
C ILE A 537 -9.35 -4.87 -8.89
N ARG A 538 -8.22 -4.79 -8.18
CA ARG A 538 -8.04 -5.36 -6.84
C ARG A 538 -7.41 -4.35 -5.87
N PHE A 539 -8.15 -4.02 -4.82
CA PHE A 539 -7.68 -3.27 -3.65
C PHE A 539 -7.79 -4.16 -2.42
N LEU A 540 -6.64 -4.48 -1.83
CA LEU A 540 -6.55 -5.41 -0.71
C LEU A 540 -5.92 -4.69 0.49
N GLY A 541 -6.69 -4.57 1.57
CA GLY A 541 -6.17 -4.23 2.88
C GLY A 541 -5.27 -5.35 3.44
N GLY A 542 -4.55 -5.05 4.52
CA GLY A 542 -3.58 -5.98 5.10
C GLY A 542 -4.23 -7.22 5.71
N VAL A 543 -3.63 -8.40 5.47
CA VAL A 543 -3.96 -9.65 6.16
C VAL A 543 -2.81 -9.97 7.11
N GLY A 544 -3.03 -9.92 8.42
CA GLY A 544 -2.01 -10.01 9.46
C GLY A 544 -2.35 -11.06 10.51
N ASN A 545 -1.34 -11.74 11.05
CA ASN A 545 -1.55 -12.88 11.97
C ASN A 545 -1.49 -12.47 13.46
N GLY A 546 -1.58 -11.18 13.84
CA GLY A 546 -1.29 -10.72 15.21
C GLY A 546 -2.34 -9.80 15.86
N PHE A 547 -2.48 -9.94 17.18
CA PHE A 547 -3.53 -9.34 18.03
C PHE A 547 -3.42 -7.81 18.27
N PHE A 548 -2.39 -7.13 17.75
CA PHE A 548 -2.13 -5.70 17.98
C PHE A 548 -1.81 -4.91 16.70
N GLU A 549 -1.95 -5.55 15.53
CA GLU A 549 -1.78 -4.94 14.22
C GLU A 549 -3.09 -4.24 13.84
N GLN A 550 -3.07 -2.91 13.59
CA GLN A 550 -4.30 -2.14 13.42
C GLN A 550 -4.21 -1.16 12.25
N ARG A 551 -5.37 -0.81 11.66
CA ARG A 551 -5.56 0.32 10.74
C ARG A 551 -4.92 0.17 9.35
N ALA A 552 -4.73 -1.05 8.86
CA ALA A 552 -4.33 -1.24 7.47
C ALA A 552 -5.52 -0.98 6.52
N TYR A 553 -5.30 -0.37 5.36
CA TYR A 553 -6.41 -0.08 4.46
C TYR A 553 -6.08 -0.12 2.97
N ALA A 554 -7.10 -0.21 2.14
CA ALA A 554 -6.95 0.10 0.72
C ALA A 554 -8.08 0.99 0.20
N GLN A 555 -7.75 2.05 -0.54
CA GLN A 555 -8.71 3.07 -0.95
C GLN A 555 -8.57 3.48 -2.41
N LEU A 556 -9.68 3.69 -3.10
CA LEU A 556 -9.73 4.42 -4.37
C LEU A 556 -10.57 5.67 -4.13
N GLY A 557 -9.94 6.84 -4.15
CA GLY A 557 -10.55 8.11 -3.77
C GLY A 557 -9.64 8.92 -2.86
N HIS A 558 -10.10 10.12 -2.51
CA HIS A 558 -9.36 11.03 -1.63
C HIS A 558 -9.55 10.71 -0.15
N GLY A 559 -8.52 10.99 0.64
CA GLY A 559 -8.55 10.84 2.10
C GLY A 559 -7.61 9.72 2.56
N GLY A 560 -8.06 8.90 3.50
CA GLY A 560 -7.26 7.91 4.20
C GLY A 560 -7.43 7.97 5.72
N PHE A 561 -6.51 7.36 6.47
CA PHE A 561 -6.60 7.38 7.94
C PHE A 561 -6.19 8.75 8.49
N ALA A 562 -7.12 9.44 9.14
CA ALA A 562 -6.93 10.78 9.69
C ALA A 562 -6.45 11.83 8.66
N ALA A 563 -6.80 11.65 7.38
CA ALA A 563 -6.59 12.62 6.31
C ALA A 563 -7.68 13.69 6.36
N ASN A 564 -7.54 14.63 7.29
CA ASN A 564 -8.53 15.69 7.53
C ASN A 564 -8.49 16.77 6.43
N GLY A 565 -9.58 17.51 6.26
CA GLY A 565 -9.76 18.52 5.21
C GLY A 565 -10.85 18.11 4.22
N ALA A 566 -11.26 19.05 3.37
CA ALA A 566 -12.31 18.82 2.38
C ALA A 566 -11.77 17.98 1.21
N HIS A 567 -12.59 17.05 0.71
CA HIS A 567 -12.22 16.14 -0.37
C HIS A 567 -13.22 16.24 -1.50
N THR A 568 -12.77 16.64 -2.70
CA THR A 568 -13.68 16.90 -3.82
C THR A 568 -13.15 16.41 -5.17
N GLY A 569 -13.98 15.72 -5.94
CA GLY A 569 -13.66 15.32 -7.32
C GLY A 569 -14.51 14.14 -7.77
N ASP A 570 -14.83 14.05 -9.06
CA ASP A 570 -15.60 12.93 -9.58
C ASP A 570 -14.73 11.66 -9.63
N ILE A 571 -15.31 10.51 -9.33
CA ILE A 571 -14.62 9.21 -9.39
C ILE A 571 -15.29 8.33 -10.44
N VAL A 572 -14.55 7.97 -11.48
CA VAL A 572 -15.01 7.07 -12.55
C VAL A 572 -14.14 5.81 -12.58
N VAL A 573 -14.75 4.65 -12.36
CA VAL A 573 -14.06 3.35 -12.36
C VAL A 573 -14.73 2.41 -13.36
N ASN A 574 -13.94 1.90 -14.32
CA ASN A 574 -14.38 0.93 -15.31
C ASN A 574 -13.47 -0.31 -15.28
N ALA A 575 -14.04 -1.50 -15.11
CA ALA A 575 -13.33 -2.79 -15.17
C ALA A 575 -13.88 -3.69 -16.29
N GLY A 576 -13.02 -4.53 -16.87
CA GLY A 576 -13.41 -5.46 -17.94
C GLY A 576 -13.55 -4.80 -19.32
N LEU A 577 -12.89 -3.67 -19.60
CA LEU A 577 -13.02 -3.00 -20.91
C LEU A 577 -12.54 -3.85 -22.10
N SER A 578 -11.66 -4.83 -21.85
CA SER A 578 -11.07 -5.71 -22.86
C SER A 578 -11.46 -7.19 -22.69
N GLY A 579 -12.26 -7.54 -21.67
CA GLY A 579 -12.59 -8.92 -21.34
C GLY A 579 -13.49 -9.08 -20.12
N MET A 580 -13.48 -10.28 -19.51
CA MET A 580 -14.10 -10.45 -18.19
C MET A 580 -13.20 -9.80 -17.14
N GLY A 581 -13.75 -8.92 -16.32
CA GLY A 581 -13.01 -8.21 -15.29
C GLY A 581 -13.95 -7.69 -14.21
N GLY A 582 -13.74 -8.15 -12.97
CA GLY A 582 -14.49 -7.74 -11.79
C GLY A 582 -13.77 -6.66 -10.99
N ILE A 583 -14.45 -6.14 -9.97
CA ILE A 583 -13.89 -5.19 -8.99
C ILE A 583 -13.95 -5.86 -7.61
N THR A 584 -12.82 -5.87 -6.89
CA THR A 584 -12.77 -6.43 -5.53
C THR A 584 -12.05 -5.49 -4.58
N PHE A 585 -12.75 -5.09 -3.52
CA PHE A 585 -12.23 -4.38 -2.36
C PHE A 585 -12.38 -5.28 -1.12
N MET A 586 -11.27 -5.57 -0.44
CA MET A 586 -11.24 -6.46 0.73
C MET A 586 -10.45 -5.82 1.88
N ALA A 587 -11.05 -5.61 3.05
CA ALA A 587 -10.42 -4.95 4.20
C ALA A 587 -9.26 -5.74 4.84
N GLY A 588 -9.31 -7.08 4.79
CA GLY A 588 -8.39 -7.95 5.53
C GLY A 588 -8.99 -8.43 6.86
N ASP A 589 -8.16 -8.83 7.82
CA ASP A 589 -8.59 -9.54 9.06
C ASP A 589 -8.16 -8.90 10.38
N THR A 590 -7.34 -7.84 10.36
CA THR A 590 -6.84 -7.20 11.58
C THR A 590 -7.68 -5.98 11.99
N ALA A 591 -7.71 -5.66 13.28
CA ALA A 591 -8.61 -4.63 13.80
C ALA A 591 -8.46 -3.24 13.14
N ASP A 592 -9.57 -2.53 12.98
CA ASP A 592 -9.63 -1.19 12.35
C ASP A 592 -9.23 -1.15 10.87
N ASN A 593 -9.07 -2.30 10.20
CA ASN A 593 -8.82 -2.33 8.78
C ASN A 593 -10.04 -1.94 7.97
N TYR A 594 -9.81 -1.34 6.80
CA TYR A 594 -10.91 -0.99 5.92
C TYR A 594 -10.55 -0.98 4.44
N VAL A 595 -11.59 -0.99 3.62
CA VAL A 595 -11.49 -0.64 2.22
C VAL A 595 -12.54 0.37 1.84
N GLN A 596 -12.20 1.29 0.94
CA GLN A 596 -13.14 2.30 0.50
C GLN A 596 -12.95 2.66 -0.98
N LEU A 597 -14.06 2.83 -1.70
CA LEU A 597 -14.09 3.51 -2.99
C LEU A 597 -14.93 4.78 -2.81
N GLY A 598 -14.29 5.95 -2.81
CA GLY A 598 -14.93 7.22 -2.49
C GLY A 598 -14.05 8.11 -1.61
N HIS A 599 -14.56 9.29 -1.27
CA HIS A 599 -13.83 10.22 -0.40
C HIS A 599 -14.08 9.97 1.09
N GLY A 600 -13.05 10.20 1.90
CA GLY A 600 -13.08 10.07 3.35
C GLY A 600 -12.12 9.00 3.84
N GLY A 601 -12.58 8.13 4.71
CA GLY A 601 -11.75 7.16 5.40
C GLY A 601 -11.97 7.20 6.91
N ARG A 602 -11.16 6.44 7.65
CA ARG A 602 -11.31 6.36 9.10
C ARG A 602 -10.73 7.59 9.80
N GLY A 603 -11.57 8.33 10.50
CA GLY A 603 -11.20 9.54 11.23
C GLY A 603 -10.82 10.71 10.32
N ALA A 604 -11.13 10.64 9.02
CA ALA A 604 -10.98 11.75 8.09
C ALA A 604 -12.11 12.76 8.35
N LYS A 605 -11.79 13.90 8.94
CA LYS A 605 -12.76 14.97 9.26
C LYS A 605 -12.66 16.08 8.24
N SER A 606 -13.78 16.48 7.64
CA SER A 606 -13.79 17.51 6.59
C SER A 606 -13.77 18.94 7.13
N GLY A 607 -14.11 19.12 8.41
CA GLY A 607 -14.39 20.43 9.02
C GLY A 607 -13.18 21.24 9.43
N GLY A 608 -12.90 22.34 8.73
CA GLY A 608 -11.99 23.38 9.21
C GLY A 608 -12.48 24.07 10.48
N ASN A 609 -11.55 24.38 11.38
CA ASN A 609 -11.80 25.14 12.61
C ASN A 609 -12.58 26.45 12.30
N THR A 610 -13.81 26.56 12.83
CA THR A 610 -14.69 27.73 12.71
C THR A 610 -14.12 29.01 13.34
N ASN A 611 -12.92 28.97 13.93
CA ASN A 611 -12.25 30.10 14.60
C ASN A 611 -10.99 30.63 13.90
N VAL A 612 -10.63 30.17 12.69
CA VAL A 612 -9.47 30.73 11.98
C VAL A 612 -9.94 31.73 10.92
N ALA A 613 -9.60 33.01 11.11
CA ALA A 613 -9.79 34.08 10.15
C ALA A 613 -8.80 33.96 8.97
N ASP A 614 -8.77 32.81 8.31
CA ASP A 614 -7.96 32.58 7.13
C ASP A 614 -8.78 32.90 5.87
N ALA A 615 -8.32 33.90 5.13
CA ALA A 615 -9.05 34.46 3.98
C ALA A 615 -8.95 33.58 2.71
N ASP A 616 -8.02 32.62 2.69
CA ASP A 616 -7.79 31.71 1.55
C ASP A 616 -8.54 30.38 1.70
N ALA A 617 -9.19 30.14 2.85
CA ALA A 617 -9.69 28.82 3.27
C ALA A 617 -10.98 28.32 2.60
N GLY A 618 -11.67 29.14 1.80
CA GLY A 618 -13.00 28.79 1.27
C GLY A 618 -14.04 28.48 2.37
N PRO A 619 -15.30 28.23 2.02
CA PRO A 619 -16.29 27.71 2.97
C PRO A 619 -15.98 26.25 3.33
N PRO A 620 -16.34 25.78 4.55
CA PRO A 620 -16.23 24.36 4.89
C PRO A 620 -17.01 23.53 3.87
N ALA A 621 -16.32 22.61 3.20
CA ALA A 621 -16.88 21.65 2.27
C ALA A 621 -16.69 20.24 2.85
N GLY A 622 -17.66 19.36 2.65
CA GLY A 622 -17.52 17.97 3.07
C GLY A 622 -16.83 17.12 2.02
N PHE A 623 -17.32 15.90 1.86
CA PHE A 623 -16.77 14.92 0.93
C PHE A 623 -17.71 14.82 -0.26
N SER A 624 -17.28 15.28 -1.44
CA SER A 624 -18.20 15.43 -2.55
C SER A 624 -17.65 15.15 -3.95
N GLY A 625 -18.49 14.58 -4.80
CA GLY A 625 -18.19 14.29 -6.20
C GLY A 625 -19.07 13.15 -6.70
N ASP A 626 -19.31 13.04 -7.98
CA ASP A 626 -20.10 11.92 -8.51
C ASP A 626 -19.23 10.67 -8.59
N ILE A 627 -19.76 9.51 -8.16
CA ILE A 627 -19.07 8.22 -8.20
C ILE A 627 -19.76 7.32 -9.22
N THR A 628 -19.07 6.99 -10.31
CA THR A 628 -19.53 6.03 -11.32
C THR A 628 -18.65 4.80 -11.34
N VAL A 629 -19.21 3.62 -11.03
CA VAL A 629 -18.50 2.34 -11.03
C VAL A 629 -19.17 1.37 -11.99
N LYS A 630 -18.43 0.92 -13.00
CA LYS A 630 -18.90 -0.05 -14.00
C LYS A 630 -17.95 -1.24 -14.08
N SER A 631 -18.51 -2.44 -14.12
CA SER A 631 -17.76 -3.68 -14.31
C SER A 631 -18.49 -4.62 -15.27
N VAL A 632 -17.72 -5.40 -16.03
CA VAL A 632 -18.28 -6.50 -16.82
C VAL A 632 -18.65 -7.67 -15.93
N ASP A 633 -17.85 -7.97 -14.90
CA ASP A 633 -18.06 -9.08 -13.97
C ASP A 633 -18.45 -8.55 -12.57
N THR A 634 -18.27 -9.37 -11.55
CA THR A 634 -18.73 -9.15 -10.19
C THR A 634 -18.05 -7.94 -9.54
N ILE A 635 -18.84 -7.13 -8.84
CA ILE A 635 -18.36 -6.06 -7.95
C ILE A 635 -18.53 -6.52 -6.51
N ARG A 636 -17.43 -6.62 -5.76
CA ARG A 636 -17.43 -7.10 -4.37
C ARG A 636 -16.72 -6.13 -3.43
N PHE A 637 -17.40 -5.77 -2.35
CA PHE A 637 -16.89 -5.01 -1.21
C PHE A 637 -17.03 -5.85 0.07
N GLN A 638 -15.92 -6.17 0.71
CA GLN A 638 -15.90 -7.06 1.88
C GLN A 638 -15.10 -6.48 3.05
N GLY A 639 -15.77 -6.29 4.19
CA GLY A 639 -15.17 -5.84 5.45
C GLY A 639 -14.53 -6.97 6.26
N GLY A 640 -13.88 -7.95 5.63
CA GLY A 640 -13.30 -9.14 6.27
C GLY A 640 -12.41 -9.95 5.30
N THR A 641 -11.76 -11.01 5.78
CA THR A 641 -10.87 -11.86 4.94
C THR A 641 -11.55 -13.14 4.44
N THR A 642 -10.92 -13.81 3.48
CA THR A 642 -11.23 -15.19 3.05
C THR A 642 -10.19 -16.20 3.56
N THR A 643 -9.37 -15.86 4.55
CA THR A 643 -8.33 -16.72 5.15
C THR A 643 -8.68 -17.17 6.56
N THR A 644 -8.37 -18.41 6.94
CA THR A 644 -8.80 -19.05 8.19
C THR A 644 -8.00 -18.64 9.44
N ALA A 645 -7.42 -17.43 9.49
CA ALA A 645 -6.62 -17.00 10.64
C ALA A 645 -7.53 -16.82 11.85
N ALA A 646 -7.40 -17.72 12.84
CA ALA A 646 -8.34 -17.82 13.94
C ALA A 646 -8.00 -16.82 15.08
N GLY A 647 -8.86 -15.82 15.30
CA GLY A 647 -8.95 -15.11 16.58
C GLY A 647 -8.53 -13.63 16.59
N ASN A 648 -8.34 -12.98 15.45
CA ASN A 648 -7.93 -11.57 15.35
C ASN A 648 -9.08 -10.60 15.04
N GLU A 649 -10.34 -11.07 14.94
CA GLU A 649 -11.47 -10.26 14.49
C GLU A 649 -12.16 -9.42 15.59
N ASP A 650 -11.53 -9.13 16.73
CA ASP A 650 -12.09 -8.25 17.80
C ASP A 650 -12.10 -6.74 17.41
N GLY A 651 -12.14 -6.46 16.12
CA GLY A 651 -11.91 -5.15 15.53
C GLY A 651 -13.11 -4.58 14.78
N ARG A 652 -12.98 -3.31 14.37
CA ARG A 652 -13.93 -2.62 13.49
C ARG A 652 -13.45 -2.76 12.05
N LEU A 653 -14.00 -3.69 11.29
CA LEU A 653 -13.66 -3.86 9.88
C LEU A 653 -14.73 -3.24 8.99
N TYR A 654 -14.36 -2.54 7.92
CA TYR A 654 -15.39 -2.07 6.99
C TYR A 654 -15.01 -2.07 5.52
N ALA A 655 -16.04 -2.14 4.68
CA ALA A 655 -15.93 -1.89 3.26
C ALA A 655 -16.97 -0.86 2.84
N GLN A 656 -16.57 0.19 2.12
CA GLN A 656 -17.49 1.23 1.70
C GLN A 656 -17.30 1.58 0.21
N LEU A 657 -18.41 1.78 -0.49
CA LEU A 657 -18.45 2.50 -1.76
C LEU A 657 -19.28 3.76 -1.52
N GLY A 658 -18.68 4.93 -1.68
CA GLY A 658 -19.28 6.22 -1.43
C GLY A 658 -18.46 7.09 -0.48
N HIS A 659 -19.00 8.26 -0.18
CA HIS A 659 -18.38 9.24 0.69
C HIS A 659 -18.55 8.89 2.16
N GLY A 660 -17.66 9.40 3.03
CA GLY A 660 -17.74 9.21 4.48
C GLY A 660 -16.75 8.18 5.01
N GLY A 661 -17.20 7.33 5.92
CA GLY A 661 -16.36 6.37 6.63
C GLY A 661 -16.65 6.32 8.12
N TYR A 662 -15.70 5.80 8.89
CA TYR A 662 -15.79 5.74 10.35
C TYR A 662 -15.36 7.08 10.97
N ASP A 663 -16.22 7.72 11.78
CA ASP A 663 -15.93 9.02 12.44
C ASP A 663 -15.56 10.11 11.41
N ALA A 664 -16.27 10.08 10.27
CA ALA A 664 -16.17 11.08 9.21
C ALA A 664 -17.05 12.28 9.58
N ASP A 665 -16.46 13.26 10.27
CA ASP A 665 -17.16 14.44 10.77
C ASP A 665 -16.92 15.67 9.90
N TYR A 666 -17.97 16.44 9.63
CA TYR A 666 -17.82 17.79 9.06
C TYR A 666 -17.41 18.89 10.07
N THR A 667 -17.29 18.59 11.37
CA THR A 667 -16.80 19.54 12.40
C THR A 667 -15.85 18.86 13.38
N GLU A 668 -14.75 19.52 13.77
CA GLU A 668 -13.79 18.97 14.74
C GLU A 668 -14.39 18.76 16.15
N ASP A 669 -15.30 19.64 16.58
CA ASP A 669 -15.89 19.62 17.93
C ASP A 669 -17.08 18.66 18.08
N GLY A 670 -17.47 17.97 16.99
CA GLY A 670 -18.62 17.08 16.97
C GLY A 670 -19.96 17.77 17.28
N ALA A 671 -20.01 19.10 17.23
CA ALA A 671 -21.21 19.87 17.48
C ALA A 671 -22.13 19.83 16.26
N THR A 672 -23.43 19.64 16.46
CA THR A 672 -24.44 19.84 15.42
C THR A 672 -24.47 21.33 15.05
N VAL A 673 -23.73 21.73 14.02
CA VAL A 673 -23.86 23.07 13.43
C VAL A 673 -25.08 23.01 12.51
N LEU A 674 -26.20 23.52 13.01
CA LEU A 674 -27.35 23.90 12.19
C LEU A 674 -26.93 25.06 11.28
N SER A 675 -26.15 24.76 10.24
CA SER A 675 -25.74 25.74 9.22
C SER A 675 -26.86 25.86 8.18
N ALA A 676 -27.10 27.07 7.69
CA ALA A 676 -28.05 27.33 6.60
C ALA A 676 -27.53 26.90 5.21
N THR A 677 -26.31 26.34 5.16
CA THR A 677 -25.70 25.75 3.95
C THR A 677 -25.53 24.26 4.20
N PRO A 678 -25.98 23.38 3.28
CA PRO A 678 -25.72 21.94 3.39
C PRO A 678 -24.22 21.70 3.42
N VAL A 679 -23.71 21.13 4.51
CA VAL A 679 -22.29 20.76 4.64
C VAL A 679 -22.24 19.32 5.10
N GLY A 680 -21.64 18.45 4.28
CA GLY A 680 -21.57 17.03 4.55
C GLY A 680 -21.12 16.26 3.31
N HIS A 681 -21.57 15.03 3.18
CA HIS A 681 -21.06 14.11 2.17
C HIS A 681 -22.09 13.89 1.06
N ASN A 682 -21.75 14.20 -0.19
CA ASN A 682 -22.75 14.24 -1.25
C ASN A 682 -22.22 13.93 -2.65
N GLY A 683 -23.11 13.54 -3.55
CA GLY A 683 -22.82 13.24 -4.95
C GLY A 683 -23.69 12.11 -5.47
N ASP A 684 -23.85 12.00 -6.78
CA ASP A 684 -24.57 10.88 -7.36
C ASP A 684 -23.67 9.63 -7.40
N ILE A 685 -24.21 8.48 -7.01
CA ILE A 685 -23.52 7.19 -7.02
C ILE A 685 -24.21 6.25 -8.01
N GLN A 686 -23.50 5.85 -9.06
CA GLN A 686 -23.94 4.84 -10.02
C GLN A 686 -23.04 3.60 -9.94
N VAL A 687 -23.64 2.41 -9.74
CA VAL A 687 -22.94 1.13 -9.71
C VAL A 687 -23.59 0.15 -10.67
N ILE A 688 -22.84 -0.34 -11.67
CA ILE A 688 -23.34 -1.25 -12.69
C ILE A 688 -22.40 -2.45 -12.84
N SER A 689 -22.90 -3.65 -12.56
CA SER A 689 -22.30 -4.91 -13.03
C SER A 689 -23.09 -5.47 -14.20
N ARG A 690 -22.48 -5.55 -15.39
CA ARG A 690 -23.18 -5.93 -16.62
C ARG A 690 -23.48 -7.43 -16.68
N LEU A 691 -22.54 -8.29 -16.31
CA LEU A 691 -22.70 -9.75 -16.39
C LEU A 691 -22.53 -10.46 -15.05
N GLY A 692 -22.03 -9.77 -14.01
CA GLY A 692 -21.78 -10.34 -12.70
C GLY A 692 -22.76 -9.87 -11.64
N ASP A 693 -22.44 -10.23 -10.41
CA ASP A 693 -23.20 -9.86 -9.21
C ASP A 693 -22.68 -8.55 -8.59
N ILE A 694 -23.45 -7.97 -7.68
CA ILE A 694 -22.99 -6.89 -6.79
C ILE A 694 -23.10 -7.37 -5.35
N GLU A 695 -22.00 -7.32 -4.60
CA GLU A 695 -21.93 -7.89 -3.26
C GLU A 695 -21.29 -6.93 -2.25
N PHE A 696 -22.01 -6.69 -1.15
CA PHE A 696 -21.54 -5.93 0.01
C PHE A 696 -21.63 -6.82 1.25
N LEU A 697 -20.48 -7.27 1.76
CA LEU A 697 -20.37 -8.32 2.76
C LEU A 697 -19.62 -7.79 4.00
N ALA A 698 -20.34 -7.64 5.12
CA ALA A 698 -19.78 -7.15 6.38
C ALA A 698 -19.15 -8.28 7.21
N GLY A 699 -18.17 -9.00 6.66
CA GLY A 699 -17.42 -10.01 7.41
C GLY A 699 -18.23 -11.24 7.88
N ASP A 700 -19.16 -11.76 7.06
CA ASP A 700 -19.98 -12.94 7.37
C ASP A 700 -19.32 -14.27 6.91
N THR A 701 -19.14 -15.20 7.84
CA THR A 701 -18.59 -16.55 7.58
C THR A 701 -19.49 -17.43 6.73
N ALA A 702 -20.80 -17.22 6.77
CA ALA A 702 -21.75 -17.92 5.90
C ALA A 702 -21.76 -17.36 4.46
N ALA A 703 -21.31 -16.13 4.26
CA ALA A 703 -21.20 -15.46 2.96
C ALA A 703 -19.77 -15.42 2.39
N GLY A 704 -18.84 -16.20 2.97
CA GLY A 704 -17.48 -16.38 2.44
C GLY A 704 -16.37 -15.66 3.19
N SER A 705 -16.66 -14.90 4.26
CA SER A 705 -15.64 -14.30 5.12
C SER A 705 -15.08 -15.31 6.12
N LEU A 706 -13.90 -15.87 5.93
CA LEU A 706 -13.33 -16.83 6.88
C LEU A 706 -12.90 -16.09 8.18
N GLY A 707 -13.37 -16.57 9.33
CA GLY A 707 -13.08 -16.00 10.65
C GLY A 707 -13.95 -16.60 11.77
N ASN A 708 -13.64 -16.36 13.06
CA ASN A 708 -14.41 -16.96 14.18
C ASN A 708 -15.71 -16.21 14.54
N GLY A 709 -16.11 -15.22 13.72
CA GLY A 709 -17.27 -14.39 13.97
C GLY A 709 -17.11 -13.58 15.26
N LEU A 710 -15.94 -12.99 15.52
CA LEU A 710 -15.69 -12.17 16.71
C LEU A 710 -15.82 -10.66 16.44
N GLY A 711 -16.29 -10.27 15.24
CA GLY A 711 -16.37 -8.89 14.77
C GLY A 711 -17.26 -7.95 15.59
N ARG A 712 -16.70 -6.80 16.01
CA ARG A 712 -17.41 -5.70 16.65
C ARG A 712 -17.47 -4.48 15.73
N ILE A 713 -18.68 -4.17 15.22
CA ILE A 713 -18.94 -3.04 14.31
C ILE A 713 -18.30 -3.27 12.93
N HIS A 714 -18.52 -4.47 12.38
CA HIS A 714 -18.20 -4.78 11.00
C HIS A 714 -19.26 -4.21 10.08
N TYR A 715 -18.89 -3.47 9.03
CA TYR A 715 -19.89 -3.01 8.07
C TYR A 715 -19.48 -3.06 6.60
N ALA A 716 -20.49 -3.19 5.74
CA ALA A 716 -20.35 -3.04 4.31
C ALA A 716 -21.40 -2.06 3.80
N GLN A 717 -20.99 -0.95 3.18
CA GLN A 717 -21.91 0.12 2.84
C GLN A 717 -21.73 0.62 1.40
N LEU A 718 -22.86 0.93 0.76
CA LEU A 718 -22.94 1.68 -0.48
C LEU A 718 -23.70 2.99 -0.21
N GLY A 719 -23.00 4.14 -0.16
CA GLY A 719 -23.56 5.46 0.09
C GLY A 719 -22.64 6.44 0.86
N HIS A 720 -23.25 7.52 1.35
CA HIS A 720 -22.58 8.78 1.77
C HIS A 720 -22.20 8.89 3.27
N GLY A 721 -22.66 7.96 4.10
CA GLY A 721 -22.47 8.01 5.55
C GLY A 721 -21.37 7.06 6.03
N GLY A 722 -21.70 6.28 7.05
CA GLY A 722 -20.78 5.38 7.74
C GLY A 722 -21.07 5.32 9.24
N TYR A 723 -20.16 4.73 10.00
CA TYR A 723 -20.31 4.67 11.45
C TYR A 723 -19.95 6.00 12.11
N ASP A 724 -20.89 6.60 12.86
CA ASP A 724 -20.74 7.92 13.51
C ASP A 724 -20.28 9.02 12.53
N ALA A 725 -20.68 8.92 11.26
CA ALA A 725 -20.45 9.97 10.27
C ALA A 725 -21.41 11.14 10.52
N ARG A 726 -20.93 12.38 10.39
CA ARG A 726 -21.73 13.58 10.67
C ARG A 726 -21.69 14.56 9.52
N GLY A 727 -22.82 15.23 9.33
CA GLY A 727 -23.07 16.19 8.26
C GLY A 727 -24.22 15.72 7.39
N ASP A 728 -24.64 16.57 6.45
CA ASP A 728 -25.74 16.22 5.56
C ASP A 728 -25.28 15.17 4.53
N HIS A 729 -26.12 14.16 4.26
CA HIS A 729 -25.80 13.06 3.35
C HIS A 729 -26.88 12.96 2.27
N TYR A 730 -26.54 13.25 1.01
CA TYR A 730 -27.52 13.32 -0.09
C TYR A 730 -26.89 13.02 -1.47
N GLY A 731 -27.75 12.86 -2.49
CA GLY A 731 -27.38 12.50 -3.87
C GLY A 731 -28.05 11.21 -4.33
N ASN A 732 -28.23 11.00 -5.63
CA ASN A 732 -28.95 9.84 -6.15
C ASN A 732 -28.08 8.58 -6.09
N ILE A 733 -28.68 7.42 -5.84
CA ILE A 733 -27.96 6.13 -5.83
C ILE A 733 -28.65 5.17 -6.81
N ASP A 734 -27.97 4.78 -7.87
CA ASP A 734 -28.46 3.87 -8.92
C ASP A 734 -27.60 2.59 -8.97
N VAL A 735 -28.17 1.45 -8.61
CA VAL A 735 -27.47 0.15 -8.49
C VAL A 735 -28.09 -0.88 -9.43
N ARG A 736 -27.27 -1.46 -10.31
CA ARG A 736 -27.74 -2.38 -11.35
C ARG A 736 -26.85 -3.62 -11.50
N ALA A 737 -27.43 -4.82 -11.35
CA ALA A 737 -26.76 -6.09 -11.61
C ALA A 737 -27.43 -6.86 -12.75
N GLY A 738 -26.66 -7.27 -13.76
CA GLY A 738 -27.16 -7.95 -14.95
C GLY A 738 -27.99 -7.07 -15.88
N VAL A 739 -27.94 -5.75 -15.68
CA VAL A 739 -28.72 -4.73 -16.42
C VAL A 739 -27.81 -3.56 -16.78
N ASP A 740 -27.91 -3.06 -18.01
CA ASP A 740 -27.11 -1.91 -18.45
C ASP A 740 -27.70 -0.54 -18.07
N GLU A 741 -26.98 0.53 -18.41
CA GLU A 741 -27.36 1.93 -18.16
C GLU A 741 -28.68 2.33 -18.84
N ASN A 742 -29.11 1.62 -19.89
CA ASN A 742 -30.39 1.85 -20.57
C ASN A 742 -31.53 1.00 -20.00
N GLY A 743 -31.27 0.16 -18.99
CA GLY A 743 -32.24 -0.74 -18.39
C GLY A 743 -32.44 -2.05 -19.15
N ALA A 744 -31.58 -2.39 -20.12
CA ALA A 744 -31.65 -3.67 -20.82
C ALA A 744 -30.97 -4.77 -20.00
N VAL A 745 -31.63 -5.90 -19.85
CA VAL A 745 -31.05 -7.09 -19.20
C VAL A 745 -29.92 -7.64 -20.06
N THR A 746 -28.69 -7.59 -19.54
CA THR A 746 -27.46 -8.04 -20.20
C THR A 746 -27.03 -9.44 -19.75
N HIS A 747 -27.42 -9.86 -18.55
CA HIS A 747 -27.22 -11.21 -18.04
C HIS A 747 -28.38 -11.58 -17.13
N ALA A 748 -28.99 -12.75 -17.30
CA ALA A 748 -30.12 -13.18 -16.49
C ALA A 748 -29.63 -13.87 -15.21
N GLY A 749 -30.26 -13.57 -14.07
CA GLY A 749 -29.94 -14.20 -12.80
C GLY A 749 -28.81 -13.54 -12.00
N SER A 750 -28.31 -12.39 -12.43
CA SER A 750 -27.35 -11.59 -11.67
C SER A 750 -28.02 -11.02 -10.42
N THR A 751 -27.35 -11.15 -9.28
CA THR A 751 -27.87 -10.84 -7.96
C THR A 751 -27.25 -9.58 -7.38
N ILE A 752 -27.98 -8.96 -6.45
CA ILE A 752 -27.45 -7.92 -5.56
C ILE A 752 -27.55 -8.46 -4.14
N THR A 753 -26.42 -8.61 -3.46
CA THR A 753 -26.34 -9.20 -2.12
C THR A 753 -25.79 -8.21 -1.10
N PHE A 754 -26.54 -8.00 -0.02
CA PHE A 754 -26.09 -7.33 1.20
C PHE A 754 -26.14 -8.32 2.36
N ALA A 755 -24.99 -8.60 2.99
CA ALA A 755 -24.90 -9.53 4.11
C ALA A 755 -24.19 -8.90 5.31
N ALA A 756 -24.88 -8.85 6.44
CA ALA A 756 -24.32 -8.40 7.71
C ALA A 756 -23.48 -9.51 8.36
N GLY A 757 -22.38 -9.15 9.02
CA GLY A 757 -21.56 -10.11 9.78
C GLY A 757 -22.29 -10.76 10.93
N SER A 758 -21.90 -12.00 11.25
CA SER A 758 -22.32 -12.71 12.46
C SER A 758 -21.28 -12.51 13.56
N SER A 759 -21.70 -12.14 14.76
CA SER A 759 -20.84 -12.11 15.95
C SER A 759 -21.26 -13.18 16.96
N ASN A 760 -20.33 -14.02 17.41
CA ASN A 760 -20.46 -14.93 18.56
C ASN A 760 -20.02 -14.24 19.88
N ASP A 761 -19.63 -12.97 19.81
CA ASP A 761 -19.13 -12.21 20.96
C ASP A 761 -20.29 -11.67 21.83
N ASP A 762 -20.18 -11.88 23.13
CA ASP A 762 -21.14 -11.49 24.17
C ASP A 762 -21.02 -10.00 24.57
N ALA A 763 -20.15 -9.24 23.91
CA ALA A 763 -20.00 -7.80 24.15
C ALA A 763 -21.28 -7.02 23.79
N ASN A 764 -21.70 -6.11 24.70
CA ASN A 764 -22.92 -5.29 24.58
C ASN A 764 -22.87 -4.20 23.47
N GLU A 765 -21.88 -4.26 22.57
CA GLU A 765 -21.50 -3.18 21.63
C GLU A 765 -21.39 -3.69 20.16
N THR A 766 -22.05 -4.79 19.81
CA THR A 766 -21.98 -5.40 18.47
C THR A 766 -23.02 -4.80 17.51
N TYR A 767 -22.55 -3.99 16.54
CA TYR A 767 -23.36 -3.33 15.50
C TYR A 767 -22.90 -3.70 14.09
N ASN A 768 -22.99 -4.98 13.73
CA ASN A 768 -22.55 -5.42 12.40
C ASN A 768 -23.64 -5.12 11.36
N TYR A 769 -23.33 -4.47 10.24
CA TYR A 769 -24.37 -4.11 9.28
C TYR A 769 -23.95 -4.13 7.81
N ALA A 770 -24.90 -4.40 6.92
CA ALA A 770 -24.73 -4.12 5.50
C ALA A 770 -25.79 -3.11 5.05
N GLN A 771 -25.40 -2.08 4.31
CA GLN A 771 -26.29 -0.98 3.99
C GLN A 771 -26.16 -0.47 2.56
N LEU A 772 -27.30 -0.12 1.96
CA LEU A 772 -27.43 0.76 0.81
C LEU A 772 -28.17 2.04 1.22
N GLY A 773 -27.53 3.19 1.13
CA GLY A 773 -28.13 4.50 1.41
C GLY A 773 -27.21 5.50 2.09
N HIS A 774 -27.76 6.68 2.38
CA HIS A 774 -27.01 7.86 2.84
C HIS A 774 -26.55 7.81 4.29
N GLY A 775 -27.25 7.09 5.17
CA GLY A 775 -26.97 7.03 6.61
C GLY A 775 -25.86 6.05 7.02
N GLY A 776 -25.99 5.49 8.22
CA GLY A 776 -25.06 4.55 8.83
C GLY A 776 -25.39 4.37 10.31
N ALA A 777 -24.72 3.47 11.02
CA ALA A 777 -24.93 3.33 12.45
C ALA A 777 -24.47 4.61 13.18
N PHE A 778 -25.37 5.24 13.94
CA PHE A 778 -25.12 6.50 14.65
C PHE A 778 -24.76 7.71 13.75
N ALA A 779 -25.00 7.63 12.44
CA ALA A 779 -24.79 8.76 11.55
C ALA A 779 -25.76 9.91 11.91
N ARG A 780 -25.31 11.17 11.83
CA ARG A 780 -26.11 12.35 12.20
C ARG A 780 -26.04 13.45 11.13
N GLY A 781 -27.18 14.11 10.90
CA GLY A 781 -27.31 15.16 9.90
C GLY A 781 -28.53 14.89 9.03
N ASP A 782 -28.82 15.77 8.07
CA ASP A 782 -29.97 15.56 7.19
C ASP A 782 -29.62 14.49 6.13
N MET A 783 -30.34 13.37 6.15
CA MET A 783 -30.21 12.26 5.20
C MET A 783 -31.27 12.43 4.10
N GLY A 784 -30.89 13.08 3.00
CA GLY A 784 -31.80 13.62 1.98
C GLY A 784 -31.98 15.14 2.13
N TRP A 785 -32.01 15.89 1.02
CA TRP A 785 -31.92 17.35 1.05
C TRP A 785 -33.25 18.05 1.37
N GLY A 786 -33.33 18.74 2.51
CA GLY A 786 -34.39 19.69 2.85
C GLY A 786 -33.92 21.16 2.75
N ASP A 787 -34.77 22.06 2.23
CA ASP A 787 -34.51 23.50 2.30
C ASP A 787 -34.77 24.06 3.72
N SER A 788 -34.44 25.34 3.95
CA SER A 788 -34.66 26.05 5.22
C SER A 788 -36.13 26.14 5.71
N ASN A 789 -37.10 25.67 4.93
CA ASN A 789 -38.51 25.55 5.29
C ASN A 789 -38.94 24.09 5.53
N GLY A 790 -38.03 23.11 5.39
CA GLY A 790 -38.33 21.69 5.51
C GLY A 790 -39.03 21.09 4.28
N ASP A 791 -39.02 21.77 3.13
CA ASP A 791 -39.46 21.20 1.85
C ASP A 791 -38.24 20.60 1.13
N MET A 792 -38.34 19.33 0.74
CA MET A 792 -37.22 18.62 0.11
C MET A 792 -37.15 18.91 -1.39
N LEU A 793 -35.93 19.11 -1.88
CA LEU A 793 -35.64 19.15 -3.31
C LEU A 793 -35.22 17.74 -3.73
N ALA A 794 -35.60 17.33 -4.95
CA ALA A 794 -35.65 15.96 -5.46
C ALA A 794 -34.26 15.27 -5.65
N ASP A 795 -33.40 15.33 -4.64
CA ASP A 795 -32.02 14.86 -4.71
C ASP A 795 -31.77 13.86 -3.58
N GLY A 796 -31.65 12.58 -3.95
CA GLY A 796 -31.59 11.47 -3.00
C GLY A 796 -32.19 10.15 -3.48
N ASP A 797 -32.78 10.02 -4.67
CA ASP A 797 -33.49 8.79 -5.07
C ASP A 797 -32.57 7.56 -5.01
N ILE A 798 -33.08 6.45 -4.46
CA ILE A 798 -32.37 5.16 -4.43
C ILE A 798 -33.08 4.19 -5.38
N ASN A 799 -32.41 3.82 -6.47
CA ASN A 799 -32.89 2.88 -7.47
C ASN A 799 -32.06 1.59 -7.47
N VAL A 800 -32.71 0.44 -7.32
CA VAL A 800 -32.05 -0.86 -7.27
C VAL A 800 -32.69 -1.82 -8.27
N ILE A 801 -31.88 -2.34 -9.19
CA ILE A 801 -32.32 -3.23 -10.26
C ILE A 801 -31.41 -4.46 -10.33
N ALA A 802 -31.97 -5.65 -10.18
CA ALA A 802 -31.29 -6.91 -10.42
C ALA A 802 -32.06 -7.73 -11.46
N SER A 803 -31.34 -8.42 -12.35
CA SER A 803 -31.95 -9.37 -13.28
C SER A 803 -32.29 -10.73 -12.62
N GLY A 804 -31.66 -11.01 -11.48
CA GLY A 804 -31.95 -12.09 -10.54
C GLY A 804 -32.33 -11.53 -9.17
N ASP A 805 -31.97 -12.24 -8.10
CA ASP A 805 -32.46 -11.92 -6.77
C ASP A 805 -31.74 -10.72 -6.12
N ILE A 806 -32.48 -9.97 -5.31
CA ILE A 806 -31.92 -9.01 -4.34
C ILE A 806 -31.96 -9.68 -2.98
N LEU A 807 -30.79 -10.02 -2.43
CA LEU A 807 -30.62 -10.77 -1.19
C LEU A 807 -30.15 -9.85 -0.06
N ALA A 808 -30.86 -9.90 1.07
CA ALA A 808 -30.48 -9.22 2.31
C ALA A 808 -30.43 -10.25 3.45
N THR A 809 -29.25 -10.45 4.04
CA THR A 809 -29.04 -11.43 5.13
C THR A 809 -28.48 -10.75 6.38
N GLY A 810 -29.24 -10.73 7.47
CA GLY A 810 -28.71 -10.38 8.79
C GLY A 810 -27.97 -11.56 9.44
N GLY A 811 -27.02 -11.29 10.33
CA GLY A 811 -26.27 -12.32 11.06
C GLY A 811 -27.19 -13.30 11.81
N ARG A 812 -26.85 -14.60 11.79
CA ARG A 812 -27.64 -15.68 12.40
C ARG A 812 -27.12 -16.05 13.79
N PHE A 813 -28.02 -16.18 14.77
CA PHE A 813 -27.74 -16.91 16.02
C PHE A 813 -28.58 -18.18 16.11
N PHE A 814 -27.95 -19.33 16.36
CA PHE A 814 -28.60 -20.56 16.82
C PHE A 814 -28.18 -20.82 18.27
N ASP A 815 -29.02 -20.49 19.24
CA ASP A 815 -29.07 -21.25 20.49
C ASP A 815 -30.53 -21.49 20.90
N ALA A 816 -30.85 -22.75 21.15
CA ALA A 816 -32.23 -23.25 21.31
C ALA A 816 -32.83 -22.98 22.69
N VAL A 817 -32.17 -22.21 23.56
CA VAL A 817 -32.61 -22.00 24.95
C VAL A 817 -32.31 -20.59 25.49
N SER A 818 -32.67 -19.51 24.80
CA SER A 818 -33.02 -18.25 25.48
C SER A 818 -33.71 -17.24 24.56
N LEU A 819 -35.02 -17.02 24.78
CA LEU A 819 -35.82 -16.02 24.06
C LEU A 819 -35.74 -14.64 24.73
N ARG A 820 -34.52 -14.11 24.90
CA ARG A 820 -34.18 -12.69 25.12
C ARG A 820 -32.67 -12.52 25.31
N ASN A 821 -32.03 -11.87 24.35
CA ASN A 821 -30.87 -11.03 24.60
C ASN A 821 -30.94 -9.82 23.66
N ASP A 822 -31.29 -8.66 24.20
CA ASP A 822 -31.64 -7.43 23.45
C ASP A 822 -30.40 -6.58 23.06
N ASN A 823 -29.20 -7.17 23.10
CA ASN A 823 -27.91 -6.47 23.06
C ASN A 823 -26.94 -6.85 21.91
N GLN A 824 -27.34 -7.69 20.96
CA GLN A 824 -26.51 -8.06 19.79
C GLN A 824 -27.27 -7.72 18.49
N ARG A 825 -26.82 -6.72 17.72
CA ARG A 825 -27.61 -6.12 16.62
C ARG A 825 -26.89 -6.20 15.26
N SER A 826 -27.00 -7.36 14.60
CA SER A 826 -26.66 -7.49 13.17
C SER A 826 -27.86 -7.14 12.28
N TYR A 827 -27.71 -6.23 11.31
CA TYR A 827 -28.83 -5.82 10.42
C TYR A 827 -28.43 -5.54 8.97
N VAL A 828 -29.42 -5.57 8.07
CA VAL A 828 -29.27 -5.10 6.69
C VAL A 828 -30.29 -4.01 6.41
N GLN A 829 -29.87 -2.95 5.73
CA GLN A 829 -30.74 -1.82 5.38
C GLN A 829 -30.60 -1.41 3.92
N ILE A 830 -31.73 -1.10 3.29
CA ILE A 830 -31.79 -0.45 1.98
C ILE A 830 -32.72 0.77 2.14
N GLY A 831 -32.17 1.98 2.01
CA GLY A 831 -32.89 3.24 2.21
C GLY A 831 -32.04 4.33 2.88
N HIS A 832 -32.56 5.55 2.93
CA HIS A 832 -31.85 6.79 3.28
C HIS A 832 -31.35 6.88 4.74
N GLY A 833 -31.99 6.20 5.69
CA GLY A 833 -31.67 6.30 7.14
C GLY A 833 -30.52 5.43 7.64
N GLY A 834 -30.39 5.25 8.95
CA GLY A 834 -29.45 4.32 9.61
C GLY A 834 -29.91 3.90 11.00
N PHE A 835 -29.26 2.91 11.63
CA PHE A 835 -29.55 2.56 13.02
C PHE A 835 -29.20 3.72 13.96
N ASP A 836 -30.20 4.24 14.68
CA ASP A 836 -30.08 5.40 15.60
C ASP A 836 -29.55 6.68 14.92
N ALA A 837 -29.94 6.88 13.65
CA ALA A 837 -29.60 8.06 12.89
C ALA A 837 -30.62 9.19 13.14
N ASP A 838 -30.14 10.39 13.45
CA ASP A 838 -30.97 11.57 13.76
C ASP A 838 -31.58 12.19 12.48
N ASN A 839 -32.80 12.75 12.56
CA ASN A 839 -33.38 13.60 11.50
C ASN A 839 -33.59 12.98 10.10
N VAL A 840 -34.18 11.77 10.02
CA VAL A 840 -34.75 11.30 8.74
C VAL A 840 -36.01 12.13 8.42
N ASN A 841 -35.89 13.13 7.53
CA ASN A 841 -37.00 14.02 7.20
C ASN A 841 -37.88 13.37 6.10
N PRO A 842 -39.14 13.01 6.37
CA PRO A 842 -39.94 12.06 5.55
C PRO A 842 -40.57 12.67 4.28
N GLY A 843 -39.94 13.69 3.68
CA GLY A 843 -40.58 14.62 2.76
C GLY A 843 -40.30 14.44 1.27
N GLY A 844 -40.19 13.22 0.71
CA GLY A 844 -40.09 13.05 -0.76
C GLY A 844 -39.20 11.91 -1.26
N ASP A 845 -38.34 11.37 -0.40
CA ASP A 845 -37.40 10.30 -0.74
C ASP A 845 -38.11 8.97 -1.01
N ALA A 846 -37.91 8.42 -2.20
CA ALA A 846 -38.42 7.12 -2.58
C ALA A 846 -37.26 6.13 -2.80
N ALA A 847 -37.22 5.07 -2.01
CA ALA A 847 -36.47 3.89 -2.39
C ALA A 847 -37.32 3.08 -3.37
N SER A 848 -36.77 2.69 -4.51
CA SER A 848 -37.46 1.87 -5.49
C SER A 848 -36.66 0.62 -5.83
N ILE A 849 -37.34 -0.53 -5.78
CA ILE A 849 -36.78 -1.83 -6.07
C ILE A 849 -37.55 -2.44 -7.24
N LEU A 850 -36.88 -2.72 -8.35
CA LEU A 850 -37.45 -3.46 -9.47
C LEU A 850 -37.07 -4.93 -9.35
N MET A 851 -38.07 -5.80 -9.12
CA MET A 851 -37.87 -7.24 -8.99
C MET A 851 -37.82 -7.94 -10.36
N PRO A 852 -37.26 -9.17 -10.45
CA PRO A 852 -37.16 -9.96 -11.69
C PRO A 852 -38.49 -10.25 -12.40
N ASP A 853 -39.61 -10.15 -11.68
CA ASP A 853 -40.96 -10.32 -12.24
C ASP A 853 -41.49 -9.06 -12.93
N GLY A 854 -40.70 -7.97 -12.97
CA GLY A 854 -41.04 -6.68 -13.56
C GLY A 854 -41.87 -5.77 -12.66
N ASN A 855 -42.12 -6.16 -11.40
CA ASN A 855 -42.84 -5.31 -10.44
C ASN A 855 -41.91 -4.29 -9.78
N LEU A 856 -42.28 -3.02 -9.86
CA LEU A 856 -41.64 -1.91 -9.16
C LEU A 856 -42.26 -1.76 -7.77
N TYR A 857 -41.46 -1.94 -6.72
CA TYR A 857 -41.84 -1.68 -5.33
C TYR A 857 -41.26 -0.32 -4.92
N ARG A 858 -42.12 0.68 -4.71
CA ARG A 858 -41.74 2.02 -4.23
C ARG A 858 -42.05 2.10 -2.74
N PHE A 859 -41.07 2.51 -1.94
CA PHE A 859 -41.19 2.66 -0.49
C PHE A 859 -41.10 4.14 -0.13
N ASP A 860 -42.20 4.70 0.37
CA ASP A 860 -42.22 6.05 0.92
C ASP A 860 -41.89 5.98 2.42
N GLY A 861 -40.93 6.77 2.90
CA GLY A 861 -40.48 6.76 4.30
C GLY A 861 -41.57 7.21 5.27
N TYR A 862 -42.21 6.28 6.00
CA TYR A 862 -43.21 6.59 7.03
C TYR A 862 -42.60 6.53 8.43
N ASN A 863 -42.53 7.66 9.12
CA ASN A 863 -41.97 7.77 10.48
C ASN A 863 -42.85 7.07 11.53
N VAL A 864 -42.36 5.99 12.16
CA VAL A 864 -42.90 5.47 13.43
C VAL A 864 -41.78 4.97 14.35
N GLY A 865 -40.98 5.89 14.94
CA GLY A 865 -40.25 5.66 16.21
C GLY A 865 -39.61 4.27 16.41
N GLY A 866 -39.03 3.72 15.36
CA GLY A 866 -38.60 2.32 15.22
C GLY A 866 -38.18 2.07 13.75
N PRO A 867 -37.35 1.06 13.49
CA PRO A 867 -36.75 0.87 12.17
C PRO A 867 -37.83 0.61 11.11
N THR A 868 -38.04 1.57 10.20
CA THR A 868 -38.75 1.29 8.94
C THR A 868 -37.76 0.66 7.97
N ALA A 869 -37.50 -0.62 8.18
CA ALA A 869 -36.76 -1.49 7.27
C ALA A 869 -37.70 -2.57 6.71
N LEU A 870 -37.32 -3.18 5.59
CA LEU A 870 -37.88 -4.45 5.14
C LEU A 870 -37.52 -5.55 6.17
N GLU A 871 -38.29 -5.64 7.26
CA GLU A 871 -38.11 -6.69 8.26
C GLU A 871 -38.79 -7.98 7.78
N ARG A 872 -38.17 -8.73 6.86
CA ARG A 872 -38.63 -10.10 6.57
C ARG A 872 -38.17 -11.02 7.69
N ARG A 873 -38.95 -11.08 8.78
CA ARG A 873 -38.87 -12.19 9.75
C ARG A 873 -39.54 -13.44 9.14
N GLY A 874 -38.77 -14.30 8.49
CA GLY A 874 -39.24 -15.66 8.17
C GLY A 874 -38.51 -16.36 7.03
N ASN A 875 -37.89 -17.50 7.41
CA ASN A 875 -37.29 -18.63 6.67
C ASN A 875 -37.01 -18.48 5.18
#